data_AF-A0A7V3SM63-F1
#
_entry.id   AF-A0A7V3SM63-F1
#
_cell.length_a   1.000
_cell.length_b   1.000
_cell.length_c   1.000
_cell.angle_alpha   90.00
_cell.angle_beta   90.00
_cell.angle_gamma   90.00
#
_symmetry.space_group_name_H-M   'P 1'
#
loop_
_entity.id
_entity.type
_entity.pdbx_description
1 polymer ?
#
loop_
_entity_poly.entity_id
_entity_poly.type
_entity_poly.pdbx_seq_one_letter_code
_entity_poly.pdbx_strand_id
1 'polypeptide(L)'
;MMITARGSGQESSPPSAKWYCRRNAPMRVLSIILVTAVCLGVAVGKADTVPKKTIALFTPEQIQSARHRLAHEEPARQAVQDVLQMAQQWVQFSDDYLRETIPPPQVPRAFNISFSGCPVCGRETFKYGNYGFETPLEKPWKVICPNCKSEFPSNDFGAFLKSGMKDRSLLTGDYPDDGWGWKKPGEEKKYWFVAYYCHWHWMRHIIPAVHNLARAYLLTGDSRYAHKALVMLCRIADYYPDMDHNKQSRYATEFQPSYTGKIVNAIWETGVATNLAEAVDFVWDAIDNDTELQRALGKDAEAIRQHLYRNLLMEFIKAIKEERISGNYGMHQKTLLTTAIVSQDPELLKWSVDYLLNNTGDRYTHEGLQFALVNLFFREGMGHESAPGYHFIWNQEVARICNYLLRADVNLFGHPTVKRLFYYPFEMSAAKGFTPTIGDSGGVDISRIDLPAWMAEIAYRQYGDPLFYPLLPKPQNNAGRAYTQFSDLFQPDFPPAPSAQPNTSRYERSRLLGDYGLAILRGGQGENQRALTLYYGWAGGGHGHYDRLNIELFAFGKKLLPDLGYPQFAADDPEPPGWTQHTVSHCTVMVDAQRQANLARGRLHRFAQSAWVQFVDASAESVYPDKASLYRRQTAMIDLPAADAFYVVDVFHVQGGRQHHYSLHLPGTEVVFQGIAFSEPRNGTLAGDEVPFGKMYDDPQRANATSGFHGYTGSGFAFLTDPQEAQSDRPWLASWRQDDIRLRIHWLPTQRTHFIACNGYPKGNRANPPLKYLIAHTQTEGAEPLRSTFVTVIEAARSSPLIRNVRLFPLAPDSADTVAIEVSHRYGRDVVFLSLTPEKQTELPDGIACSAAFAVMRFDNEGKLRQAFVTGGEASCGTWRLHAHDLKGNVEQVLPDKHEVVVNLWGNIGGEDLLHRLILFRAGEHQAEYEIFRAAREGKRWRLWLGDYEFLRGRALVGEIDEAQRTVRTPTVLALDAVAPVQGMAVSNEARTAWWRLKSTRRGEVMLDGDAPLTSLRADADGDGRAVLLVWDFGAGDNVLIPGQADYRR
;
A
#
# COMPACT_ATOMS: atom_id res chain seq x y z
N MET A 1 7.76 -9.70 2.69
CA MET A 1 8.05 -8.31 2.29
C MET A 1 9.22 -8.31 1.28
N MET A 2 9.29 -7.29 0.37
CA MET A 2 10.23 -6.90 -0.74
C MET A 2 11.16 -7.89 -1.54
N ILE A 3 12.15 -7.35 -2.29
CA ILE A 3 12.36 -7.58 -3.75
C ILE A 3 13.81 -7.29 -4.29
N THR A 4 14.34 -8.09 -5.24
CA THR A 4 15.55 -7.87 -6.14
C THR A 4 16.97 -7.83 -5.49
N ALA A 5 18.16 -7.47 -6.08
CA ALA A 5 18.72 -7.00 -7.39
C ALA A 5 20.28 -7.25 -7.48
N ARG A 6 21.09 -6.89 -8.51
CA ARG A 6 21.33 -7.53 -9.84
C ARG A 6 22.81 -7.42 -10.36
N GLY A 7 23.45 -8.52 -10.83
CA GLY A 7 24.51 -8.52 -11.89
C GLY A 7 25.96 -9.00 -11.57
N SER A 8 26.91 -9.18 -12.53
CA SER A 8 26.78 -9.27 -14.02
C SER A 8 28.07 -9.37 -14.90
N GLY A 9 27.92 -9.92 -16.13
CA GLY A 9 28.71 -9.76 -17.38
C GLY A 9 27.85 -10.24 -18.59
N GLN A 10 28.02 -10.01 -19.91
CA GLN A 10 28.96 -9.30 -20.83
C GLN A 10 30.32 -9.96 -21.19
N GLU A 11 30.77 -9.96 -22.46
CA GLU A 11 30.08 -9.83 -23.79
C GLU A 11 30.99 -10.32 -24.97
N SER A 12 30.51 -10.46 -26.21
CA SER A 12 30.68 -9.43 -27.29
C SER A 12 29.57 -9.44 -28.38
N SER A 13 29.82 -8.86 -29.58
CA SER A 13 28.86 -8.64 -30.70
C SER A 13 29.59 -8.64 -32.08
N PRO A 14 28.97 -8.54 -33.30
CA PRO A 14 28.03 -7.48 -33.80
C PRO A 14 26.86 -8.02 -34.70
N PRO A 15 26.05 -7.18 -35.39
CA PRO A 15 25.68 -5.77 -35.17
C PRO A 15 24.19 -5.60 -34.76
N SER A 16 23.73 -4.39 -34.41
CA SER A 16 22.39 -4.19 -33.84
C SER A 16 21.94 -2.72 -33.76
N ALA A 17 20.65 -2.43 -34.01
CA ALA A 17 20.00 -1.21 -33.50
C ALA A 17 19.69 -1.38 -32.00
N LYS A 18 20.05 -0.39 -31.16
CA LYS A 18 19.98 -0.48 -29.69
C LYS A 18 19.52 0.85 -29.06
N TRP A 19 18.57 0.77 -28.13
CA TRP A 19 18.37 1.78 -27.09
C TRP A 19 19.02 1.34 -25.77
N TYR A 20 19.43 2.31 -24.96
CA TYR A 20 20.62 2.17 -24.12
C TYR A 20 20.40 1.51 -22.74
N CYS A 21 21.10 0.40 -22.51
CA CYS A 21 21.54 -0.03 -21.18
C CYS A 21 22.72 -1.02 -21.27
N ARG A 22 23.97 -0.59 -20.95
CA ARG A 22 25.12 -1.45 -20.55
C ARG A 22 26.36 -0.65 -20.10
N ARG A 23 27.38 -1.38 -19.61
CA ARG A 23 28.48 -0.95 -18.73
C ARG A 23 29.61 -0.19 -19.44
N ASN A 24 30.38 0.56 -18.63
CA ASN A 24 31.72 1.04 -18.95
C ASN A 24 32.78 -0.05 -18.71
N ALA A 25 33.74 -0.19 -19.63
CA ALA A 25 35.04 -0.86 -19.47
C ALA A 25 35.98 -0.36 -20.60
N PRO A 26 37.32 -0.40 -20.45
CA PRO A 26 38.03 0.82 -20.06
C PRO A 26 39.10 1.28 -21.04
N MET A 27 39.42 2.58 -21.03
CA MET A 27 40.70 3.07 -21.56
C MET A 27 41.27 4.17 -20.65
N ARG A 28 42.56 4.06 -20.33
CA ARG A 28 43.24 4.94 -19.37
C ARG A 28 43.80 6.18 -20.07
N VAL A 29 43.49 7.36 -19.53
CA VAL A 29 44.41 8.50 -19.53
C VAL A 29 44.51 8.97 -18.08
N LEU A 30 45.72 9.34 -17.63
CA LEU A 30 45.99 9.62 -16.23
C LEU A 30 45.43 10.98 -15.81
N SER A 31 44.82 11.02 -14.62
CA SER A 31 44.77 12.21 -13.78
C SER A 31 44.84 11.73 -12.34
N ILE A 32 46.00 11.88 -11.72
CA ILE A 32 46.28 11.36 -10.38
C ILE A 32 45.75 12.36 -9.36
N ILE A 33 44.56 12.09 -8.83
CA ILE A 33 44.10 12.68 -7.56
C ILE A 33 44.27 11.61 -6.50
N LEU A 34 45.19 11.87 -5.56
CA LEU A 34 45.62 10.93 -4.54
C LEU A 34 44.59 10.89 -3.39
N VAL A 35 43.46 10.19 -3.61
CA VAL A 35 42.53 9.87 -2.53
C VAL A 35 43.18 8.81 -1.64
N THR A 36 44.01 9.28 -0.71
CA THR A 36 44.64 8.46 0.33
C THR A 36 43.56 7.68 1.08
N ALA A 37 43.75 6.36 1.20
CA ALA A 37 42.83 5.53 1.94
C ALA A 37 42.83 5.95 3.43
N VAL A 38 41.75 6.59 3.84
CA VAL A 38 41.28 6.67 5.23
C VAL A 38 39.93 5.95 5.20
N CYS A 39 39.81 4.66 5.52
CA CYS A 39 40.67 3.87 6.42
C CYS A 39 40.93 4.59 7.75
N LEU A 40 39.86 5.15 8.30
CA LEU A 40 39.44 4.76 9.64
C LEU A 40 38.91 3.30 9.50
N GLY A 41 39.71 2.27 9.76
CA GLY A 41 41.00 2.33 10.46
C GLY A 41 40.81 2.71 11.93
N VAL A 42 39.71 2.24 12.53
CA VAL A 42 39.73 1.93 13.97
C VAL A 42 40.94 1.03 14.19
N ALA A 43 41.96 1.57 14.85
CA ALA A 43 43.23 0.88 15.00
C ALA A 43 43.02 -0.36 15.87
N VAL A 44 43.16 -1.55 15.28
CA VAL A 44 43.28 -2.83 15.98
C VAL A 44 44.59 -2.79 16.77
N GLY A 45 44.51 -2.21 17.96
CA GLY A 45 45.66 -1.61 18.66
C GLY A 45 45.34 -1.06 20.05
N LYS A 46 44.22 -1.51 20.64
CA LYS A 46 43.83 -1.44 22.05
C LYS A 46 42.94 -2.67 22.30
N ALA A 47 42.93 -3.21 23.51
CA ALA A 47 42.34 -4.52 23.79
C ALA A 47 40.88 -4.64 23.33
N ASP A 48 40.53 -5.77 22.71
CA ASP A 48 39.19 -6.07 22.16
C ASP A 48 38.14 -6.31 23.27
N THR A 49 37.84 -5.29 24.06
CA THR A 49 36.74 -5.33 25.05
C THR A 49 35.40 -5.10 24.36
N VAL A 50 34.46 -6.03 24.52
CA VAL A 50 33.10 -5.86 23.96
C VAL A 50 32.41 -4.64 24.58
N PRO A 51 31.89 -3.66 23.80
CA PRO A 51 31.20 -2.48 24.34
C PRO A 51 29.94 -2.81 25.13
N LYS A 52 29.25 -3.91 24.77
CA LYS A 52 28.04 -4.41 25.42
C LYS A 52 28.34 -5.00 26.80
N LYS A 53 27.71 -4.43 27.82
CA LYS A 53 27.87 -4.77 29.24
C LYS A 53 26.64 -5.42 29.85
N THR A 54 25.44 -4.96 29.48
CA THR A 54 24.17 -5.36 30.11
C THR A 54 23.05 -5.51 29.08
N ILE A 55 21.87 -5.95 29.53
CA ILE A 55 20.58 -5.67 28.87
C ILE A 55 20.46 -4.15 28.59
N ALA A 56 19.94 -3.76 27.43
CA ALA A 56 19.84 -2.38 26.96
C ALA A 56 18.41 -1.97 26.50
N LEU A 57 17.57 -2.93 26.11
CA LEU A 57 16.22 -2.64 25.61
C LEU A 57 15.18 -2.40 26.71
N PHE A 58 15.45 -2.80 27.95
CA PHE A 58 14.61 -2.51 29.11
C PHE A 58 15.47 -2.09 30.31
N THR A 59 14.99 -1.14 31.12
CA THR A 59 15.68 -0.76 32.36
C THR A 59 15.48 -1.82 33.46
N PRO A 60 16.36 -1.88 34.49
CA PRO A 60 16.19 -2.79 35.62
C PRO A 60 14.81 -2.66 36.30
N GLU A 61 14.29 -1.44 36.40
CA GLU A 61 12.99 -1.13 37.01
C GLU A 61 11.83 -1.66 36.15
N GLN A 62 11.92 -1.57 34.81
CA GLN A 62 10.95 -2.17 33.90
C GLN A 62 10.94 -3.70 34.02
N ILE A 63 12.11 -4.33 34.13
CA ILE A 63 12.25 -5.78 34.29
C ILE A 63 11.72 -6.22 35.66
N GLN A 64 12.01 -5.47 36.72
CA GLN A 64 11.47 -5.72 38.06
C GLN A 64 9.94 -5.55 38.10
N SER A 65 9.40 -4.52 37.43
CA SER A 65 7.96 -4.30 37.29
C SER A 65 7.27 -5.44 36.53
N ALA A 66 7.82 -5.87 35.40
CA ALA A 66 7.32 -7.00 34.63
C ALA A 66 7.31 -8.31 35.45
N ARG A 67 8.40 -8.59 36.20
CA ARG A 67 8.50 -9.73 37.13
C ARG A 67 7.50 -9.65 38.28
N HIS A 68 7.31 -8.46 38.86
CA HIS A 68 6.32 -8.24 39.92
C HIS A 68 4.90 -8.48 39.42
N ARG A 69 4.55 -7.93 38.25
CA ARG A 69 3.25 -8.16 37.57
C ARG A 69 3.02 -9.64 37.34
N LEU A 70 3.99 -10.35 36.76
CA LEU A 70 3.89 -11.79 36.49
C LEU A 70 3.67 -12.64 37.76
N ALA A 71 4.27 -12.24 38.88
CA ALA A 71 4.08 -12.91 40.17
C ALA A 71 2.69 -12.68 40.80
N HIS A 72 2.12 -11.48 40.66
CA HIS A 72 0.92 -11.08 41.42
C HIS A 72 -0.38 -10.99 40.59
N GLU A 73 -0.29 -10.81 39.26
CA GLU A 73 -1.43 -10.49 38.40
C GLU A 73 -1.73 -11.62 37.40
N GLU A 74 -2.90 -12.24 37.51
CA GLU A 74 -3.34 -13.30 36.58
C GLU A 74 -3.41 -12.83 35.11
N PRO A 75 -3.91 -11.61 34.79
CA PRO A 75 -3.88 -11.11 33.41
C PRO A 75 -2.46 -10.95 32.84
N ALA A 76 -1.47 -10.67 33.68
CA ALA A 76 -0.07 -10.57 33.24
C ALA A 76 0.51 -11.96 32.90
N ARG A 77 0.17 -12.99 33.68
CA ARG A 77 0.47 -14.40 33.36
C ARG A 77 -0.18 -14.83 32.05
N GLN A 78 -1.48 -14.56 31.89
CA GLN A 78 -2.23 -14.96 30.70
C GLN A 78 -1.65 -14.35 29.41
N ALA A 79 -1.21 -13.09 29.46
CA ALA A 79 -0.66 -12.37 28.30
C ALA A 79 0.74 -12.83 27.83
N VAL A 80 1.42 -13.67 28.61
CA VAL A 80 2.73 -14.26 28.23
C VAL A 80 2.74 -15.79 28.32
N GLN A 81 1.59 -16.44 28.56
CA GLN A 81 1.49 -17.89 28.68
C GLN A 81 2.10 -18.61 27.48
N ASP A 82 1.78 -18.19 26.26
CA ASP A 82 2.31 -18.79 25.02
C ASP A 82 3.84 -18.68 24.94
N VAL A 83 4.42 -17.54 25.35
CA VAL A 83 5.88 -17.33 25.38
C VAL A 83 6.54 -18.32 26.34
N LEU A 84 5.98 -18.49 27.54
CA LEU A 84 6.49 -19.40 28.56
C LEU A 84 6.29 -20.87 28.17
N GLN A 85 5.14 -21.23 27.61
CA GLN A 85 4.84 -22.60 27.14
C GLN A 85 5.74 -22.99 25.96
N MET A 86 5.91 -22.10 24.97
CA MET A 86 6.84 -22.33 23.87
C MET A 86 8.28 -22.44 24.39
N ALA A 87 8.73 -21.56 25.29
CA ALA A 87 10.07 -21.67 25.89
C ALA A 87 10.26 -23.02 26.61
N GLN A 88 9.28 -23.45 27.43
CA GLN A 88 9.33 -24.69 28.18
C GLN A 88 9.36 -25.94 27.28
N GLN A 89 8.75 -25.89 26.09
CA GLN A 89 8.85 -26.95 25.08
C GLN A 89 10.28 -27.16 24.54
N TRP A 90 11.16 -26.15 24.62
CA TRP A 90 12.55 -26.26 24.15
C TRP A 90 13.55 -26.58 25.27
N VAL A 91 13.23 -26.29 26.54
CA VAL A 91 14.09 -26.62 27.70
C VAL A 91 14.29 -28.13 27.89
N GLN A 92 13.32 -28.95 27.48
CA GLN A 92 13.38 -30.42 27.57
C GLN A 92 14.37 -31.08 26.59
N PHE A 93 14.89 -30.36 25.58
CA PHE A 93 15.85 -30.91 24.63
C PHE A 93 17.31 -30.86 25.15
N SER A 94 18.11 -31.84 24.74
CA SER A 94 19.57 -31.83 24.96
C SER A 94 20.26 -30.76 24.10
N ASP A 95 21.41 -30.29 24.57
CA ASP A 95 22.18 -29.25 23.86
C ASP A 95 22.66 -29.72 22.49
N ASP A 96 23.03 -31.00 22.36
CA ASP A 96 23.37 -31.61 21.09
C ASP A 96 22.19 -31.55 20.10
N TYR A 97 20.96 -31.84 20.54
CA TYR A 97 19.77 -31.69 19.69
C TYR A 97 19.55 -30.22 19.29
N LEU A 98 19.69 -29.28 20.23
CA LEU A 98 19.60 -27.85 19.94
C LEU A 98 20.70 -27.37 18.97
N ARG A 99 21.87 -28.02 18.95
CA ARG A 99 22.99 -27.69 18.06
C ARG A 99 22.96 -28.42 16.71
N GLU A 100 22.35 -29.61 16.64
CA GLU A 100 22.10 -30.36 15.40
C GLU A 100 20.87 -29.86 14.63
N THR A 101 19.82 -29.40 15.33
CA THR A 101 18.56 -28.97 14.69
C THR A 101 18.68 -27.66 13.91
N ILE A 102 19.75 -26.88 14.11
CA ILE A 102 20.05 -25.63 13.40
C ILE A 102 20.68 -25.94 12.03
N PRO A 103 20.01 -25.66 10.89
CA PRO A 103 20.52 -26.01 9.57
C PRO A 103 21.85 -25.31 9.24
N PRO A 104 22.86 -26.03 8.74
CA PRO A 104 24.13 -25.44 8.35
C PRO A 104 24.03 -24.75 6.97
N PRO A 105 24.94 -23.82 6.64
CA PRO A 105 24.83 -22.95 5.45
C PRO A 105 24.68 -23.70 4.11
N GLN A 106 25.22 -24.92 3.98
CA GLN A 106 25.12 -25.70 2.74
C GLN A 106 23.70 -26.21 2.41
N VAL A 107 22.73 -26.13 3.34
CA VAL A 107 21.33 -26.47 3.05
C VAL A 107 20.59 -25.22 2.53
N PRO A 108 20.11 -25.21 1.26
CA PRO A 108 19.46 -24.04 0.69
C PRO A 108 18.05 -23.80 1.25
N ARG A 109 17.45 -22.64 0.95
CA ARG A 109 16.16 -22.19 1.46
C ARG A 109 15.14 -21.89 0.34
N ALA A 110 13.88 -22.25 0.54
CA ALA A 110 12.78 -21.99 -0.39
C ALA A 110 11.47 -21.67 0.36
N PHE A 111 10.89 -20.49 0.18
CA PHE A 111 9.61 -20.15 0.85
C PHE A 111 8.40 -20.92 0.27
N ASN A 112 8.50 -21.42 -0.96
CA ASN A 112 7.51 -22.29 -1.62
C ASN A 112 8.25 -23.40 -2.42
N ILE A 113 7.76 -24.65 -2.32
CA ILE A 113 8.30 -25.85 -2.96
C ILE A 113 8.32 -25.74 -4.49
N SER A 114 7.20 -25.35 -5.11
CA SER A 114 7.02 -25.24 -6.57
C SER A 114 5.75 -24.44 -6.91
N PHE A 115 5.75 -23.71 -8.03
CA PHE A 115 4.54 -23.07 -8.57
C PHE A 115 3.57 -24.07 -9.24
N SER A 116 4.01 -25.30 -9.50
CA SER A 116 3.15 -26.45 -9.84
C SER A 116 2.34 -26.96 -8.63
N GLY A 117 2.68 -26.54 -7.40
CA GLY A 117 2.08 -27.04 -6.17
C GLY A 117 2.70 -28.37 -5.71
N CYS A 118 1.88 -29.37 -5.44
CA CYS A 118 2.30 -30.71 -5.04
C CYS A 118 2.58 -31.59 -6.28
N PRO A 119 3.61 -32.47 -6.30
CA PRO A 119 3.84 -33.35 -7.44
C PRO A 119 2.73 -34.41 -7.63
N VAL A 120 1.94 -34.70 -6.58
CA VAL A 120 0.85 -35.69 -6.58
C VAL A 120 -0.51 -35.05 -6.90
N CYS A 121 -0.88 -33.95 -6.23
CA CYS A 121 -2.19 -33.29 -6.43
C CYS A 121 -2.15 -31.93 -7.15
N GLY A 122 -0.99 -31.50 -7.66
CA GLY A 122 -0.84 -30.22 -8.37
C GLY A 122 -1.19 -28.99 -7.55
N ARG A 123 -1.81 -27.99 -8.21
CA ARG A 123 -2.18 -26.69 -7.63
C ARG A 123 -3.32 -26.77 -6.60
N GLU A 124 -3.98 -27.92 -6.42
CA GLU A 124 -4.96 -28.17 -5.33
C GLU A 124 -4.40 -27.91 -3.92
N THR A 125 -3.08 -27.98 -3.75
CA THR A 125 -2.44 -27.66 -2.47
C THR A 125 -2.60 -26.18 -2.07
N PHE A 126 -2.88 -25.27 -3.02
CA PHE A 126 -2.93 -23.82 -2.75
C PHE A 126 -4.25 -23.34 -2.10
N LYS A 127 -5.28 -24.19 -1.98
CA LYS A 127 -6.45 -23.88 -1.13
C LYS A 127 -6.12 -23.85 0.37
N TYR A 128 -4.95 -24.38 0.76
CA TYR A 128 -4.34 -24.23 2.09
C TYR A 128 -3.33 -23.06 2.13
N GLY A 129 -3.38 -22.16 1.15
CA GLY A 129 -2.45 -21.04 0.97
C GLY A 129 -1.11 -21.42 0.33
N ASN A 130 -0.37 -20.39 -0.08
CA ASN A 130 0.92 -20.53 -0.79
C ASN A 130 2.01 -21.27 0.02
N TYR A 131 1.86 -21.29 1.35
CA TYR A 131 2.82 -21.86 2.29
C TYR A 131 2.17 -22.93 3.18
N GLY A 132 1.14 -23.62 2.66
CA GLY A 132 0.33 -24.59 3.42
C GLY A 132 0.99 -25.93 3.71
N PHE A 133 2.21 -26.20 3.24
CA PHE A 133 2.90 -27.46 3.56
C PHE A 133 3.31 -27.51 5.03
N GLU A 134 2.99 -28.63 5.66
CA GLU A 134 3.21 -28.88 7.08
C GLU A 134 4.69 -29.24 7.30
N THR A 135 5.29 -28.71 8.38
CA THR A 135 6.71 -28.92 8.74
C THR A 135 6.83 -29.33 10.21
N PRO A 136 6.38 -30.55 10.57
CA PRO A 136 6.42 -31.07 11.94
C PRO A 136 7.86 -31.19 12.50
N LEU A 137 8.02 -30.91 13.79
CA LEU A 137 9.34 -30.92 14.46
C LEU A 137 9.84 -32.36 14.71
N GLU A 138 8.89 -33.28 14.88
CA GLU A 138 9.08 -34.72 15.10
C GLU A 138 9.42 -35.50 13.82
N LYS A 139 9.36 -34.87 12.65
CA LYS A 139 9.86 -35.43 11.38
C LYS A 139 10.87 -34.47 10.72
N PRO A 140 12.11 -34.40 11.24
CA PRO A 140 13.12 -33.50 10.69
C PRO A 140 13.38 -33.78 9.21
N TRP A 141 13.52 -32.71 8.43
CA TRP A 141 13.73 -32.71 6.98
C TRP A 141 12.56 -33.22 6.12
N LYS A 142 11.37 -33.43 6.70
CA LYS A 142 10.15 -33.81 5.97
C LYS A 142 9.15 -32.68 5.83
N VAL A 143 8.41 -32.66 4.73
CA VAL A 143 7.28 -31.76 4.46
C VAL A 143 6.06 -32.61 4.08
N ILE A 144 4.88 -32.27 4.60
CA ILE A 144 3.63 -33.01 4.31
C ILE A 144 2.68 -32.10 3.53
N CYS A 145 2.11 -32.62 2.42
CA CYS A 145 1.10 -31.88 1.68
C CYS A 145 -0.24 -31.89 2.45
N PRO A 146 -0.85 -30.73 2.74
CA PRO A 146 -2.07 -30.67 3.53
C PRO A 146 -3.28 -31.32 2.84
N ASN A 147 -3.26 -31.40 1.50
CA ASN A 147 -4.33 -31.93 0.67
C ASN A 147 -4.30 -33.47 0.56
N CYS A 148 -3.22 -34.04 0.00
CA CYS A 148 -3.12 -35.49 -0.24
C CYS A 148 -2.37 -36.27 0.85
N LYS A 149 -1.88 -35.59 1.89
CA LYS A 149 -1.10 -36.15 3.03
C LYS A 149 0.18 -36.93 2.64
N SER A 150 0.61 -36.84 1.39
CA SER A 150 1.91 -37.34 0.94
C SER A 150 3.05 -36.59 1.63
N GLU A 151 4.08 -37.34 2.03
CA GLU A 151 5.29 -36.83 2.68
C GLU A 151 6.46 -36.77 1.70
N PHE A 152 7.25 -35.71 1.77
CA PHE A 152 8.40 -35.47 0.89
C PHE A 152 9.61 -34.93 1.67
N PRO A 153 10.84 -35.11 1.18
CA PRO A 153 11.20 -35.99 0.08
C PRO A 153 11.07 -37.47 0.49
N SER A 154 11.22 -38.40 -0.44
CA SER A 154 11.16 -39.83 -0.10
C SER A 154 12.36 -40.31 0.73
N ASN A 155 13.55 -39.76 0.49
CA ASN A 155 14.80 -40.14 1.16
C ASN A 155 14.92 -39.64 2.61
N ASP A 156 15.86 -40.23 3.35
CA ASP A 156 16.38 -39.66 4.59
C ASP A 156 17.46 -38.61 4.28
N PHE A 157 17.04 -37.34 4.24
CA PHE A 157 17.97 -36.23 4.09
C PHE A 157 18.82 -35.99 5.36
N GLY A 158 18.37 -36.43 6.55
CA GLY A 158 19.14 -36.32 7.79
C GLY A 158 20.39 -37.19 7.75
N ALA A 159 20.26 -38.46 7.36
CA ALA A 159 21.40 -39.34 7.10
C ALA A 159 22.30 -38.79 5.98
N PHE A 160 21.71 -38.29 4.88
CA PHE A 160 22.47 -37.70 3.78
C PHE A 160 23.29 -36.48 4.22
N LEU A 161 22.72 -35.60 5.04
CA LEU A 161 23.43 -34.45 5.63
C LEU A 161 24.56 -34.91 6.56
N LYS A 162 24.34 -35.95 7.39
CA LYS A 162 25.39 -36.53 8.25
C LYS A 162 26.51 -37.23 7.46
N SER A 163 26.27 -37.67 6.21
CA SER A 163 27.34 -38.08 5.27
C SER A 163 28.21 -36.92 4.73
N GLY A 164 27.87 -35.68 5.09
CA GLY A 164 28.44 -34.47 4.46
C GLY A 164 27.88 -34.21 3.06
N MET A 165 26.64 -34.66 2.78
CA MET A 165 25.96 -34.59 1.48
C MET A 165 26.72 -35.29 0.33
N LYS A 166 27.38 -36.41 0.63
CA LYS A 166 28.22 -37.16 -0.33
C LYS A 166 27.67 -38.53 -0.69
N ASP A 167 27.04 -39.24 0.24
CA ASP A 167 26.56 -40.59 0.00
C ASP A 167 25.25 -40.59 -0.79
N ARG A 168 25.37 -40.59 -2.12
CA ARG A 168 24.20 -40.60 -3.02
C ARG A 168 23.41 -41.92 -2.98
N SER A 169 23.87 -42.97 -2.30
CA SER A 169 23.06 -44.19 -2.10
C SER A 169 21.85 -43.95 -1.20
N LEU A 170 21.88 -42.91 -0.37
CA LEU A 170 20.79 -42.50 0.50
C LEU A 170 19.65 -41.77 -0.24
N LEU A 171 19.81 -41.42 -1.53
CA LEU A 171 18.83 -40.67 -2.32
C LEU A 171 17.78 -41.59 -2.95
N THR A 172 16.94 -42.20 -2.11
CA THR A 172 16.01 -43.29 -2.47
C THR A 172 14.54 -42.87 -2.59
N GLY A 173 13.74 -43.72 -3.25
CA GLY A 173 12.30 -43.57 -3.46
C GLY A 173 11.92 -42.71 -4.68
N ASP A 174 10.64 -42.35 -4.79
CA ASP A 174 10.07 -41.69 -5.98
C ASP A 174 10.34 -40.18 -6.07
N TYR A 175 10.60 -39.54 -4.92
CA TYR A 175 10.75 -38.08 -4.77
C TYR A 175 12.04 -37.68 -4.02
N PRO A 176 13.25 -38.17 -4.41
CA PRO A 176 14.47 -37.91 -3.66
C PRO A 176 14.98 -36.48 -3.87
N ASP A 177 15.32 -35.81 -2.77
CA ASP A 177 15.88 -34.46 -2.74
C ASP A 177 17.24 -34.47 -2.03
N ASP A 178 18.28 -34.01 -2.71
CA ASP A 178 19.64 -33.88 -2.17
C ASP A 178 19.90 -32.50 -1.53
N GLY A 179 18.82 -31.77 -1.23
CA GLY A 179 18.82 -30.40 -0.73
C GLY A 179 18.50 -29.39 -1.82
N TRP A 180 18.92 -29.67 -3.06
CA TRP A 180 18.84 -28.72 -4.18
C TRP A 180 17.63 -28.96 -5.09
N GLY A 181 16.62 -29.69 -4.62
CA GLY A 181 15.31 -29.86 -5.24
C GLY A 181 15.22 -31.04 -6.22
N TRP A 182 14.15 -31.83 -6.06
CA TRP A 182 13.81 -32.94 -6.94
C TRP A 182 13.32 -32.45 -8.31
N LYS A 183 13.85 -33.03 -9.38
CA LYS A 183 13.55 -32.67 -10.78
C LYS A 183 12.59 -33.70 -11.39
N LYS A 184 11.30 -33.36 -11.47
CA LYS A 184 10.30 -34.18 -12.13
C LYS A 184 10.59 -34.29 -13.64
N PRO A 185 10.55 -35.48 -14.26
CA PRO A 185 10.68 -35.62 -15.71
C PRO A 185 9.64 -34.78 -16.46
N GLY A 186 10.05 -34.07 -17.51
CA GLY A 186 9.19 -33.24 -18.34
C GLY A 186 8.89 -31.82 -17.83
N GLU A 187 9.04 -31.52 -16.53
CA GLU A 187 8.83 -30.16 -15.99
C GLU A 187 10.12 -29.31 -16.02
N GLU A 188 10.02 -27.99 -16.20
CA GLU A 188 11.19 -27.09 -16.32
C GLU A 188 11.83 -26.77 -14.96
N LYS A 189 11.03 -26.47 -13.93
CA LYS A 189 11.50 -26.17 -12.56
C LYS A 189 11.57 -27.44 -11.70
N LYS A 190 12.10 -27.32 -10.48
CA LYS A 190 12.18 -28.41 -9.49
C LYS A 190 11.14 -28.25 -8.37
N TYR A 191 10.99 -29.29 -7.56
CA TYR A 191 10.26 -29.28 -6.29
C TYR A 191 11.28 -29.27 -5.15
N TRP A 192 11.31 -28.20 -4.35
CA TRP A 192 12.33 -27.96 -3.33
C TRP A 192 11.83 -28.33 -1.93
N PHE A 193 11.74 -29.63 -1.64
CA PHE A 193 11.17 -30.14 -0.39
C PHE A 193 12.05 -29.83 0.82
N VAL A 194 13.34 -30.20 0.75
CA VAL A 194 14.30 -30.01 1.84
C VAL A 194 14.56 -28.53 2.09
N ALA A 195 14.66 -27.72 1.03
CA ALA A 195 14.86 -26.28 1.15
C ALA A 195 13.62 -25.56 1.71
N TYR A 196 12.43 -26.10 1.50
CA TYR A 196 11.20 -25.62 2.13
C TYR A 196 11.14 -25.97 3.62
N TYR A 197 11.46 -27.22 3.98
CA TYR A 197 11.66 -27.57 5.39
C TYR A 197 12.67 -26.63 6.04
N CYS A 198 13.86 -26.47 5.45
CA CYS A 198 14.92 -25.62 5.98
C CYS A 198 14.45 -24.18 6.22
N HIS A 199 13.81 -23.55 5.23
CA HIS A 199 13.29 -22.18 5.35
C HIS A 199 12.24 -22.05 6.45
N TRP A 200 11.26 -22.95 6.51
CA TRP A 200 10.18 -22.86 7.49
C TRP A 200 10.55 -23.41 8.87
N HIS A 201 11.58 -24.25 9.00
CA HIS A 201 12.18 -24.65 10.28
C HIS A 201 12.88 -23.46 10.95
N TRP A 202 13.63 -22.65 10.17
CA TRP A 202 14.14 -21.37 10.66
C TRP A 202 13.00 -20.44 11.12
N MET A 203 11.98 -20.23 10.28
CA MET A 203 10.93 -19.21 10.53
C MET A 203 9.84 -19.62 11.53
N ARG A 204 9.47 -20.90 11.64
CA ARG A 204 8.39 -21.40 12.53
C ARG A 204 8.93 -21.94 13.85
N HIS A 205 10.15 -22.49 13.86
CA HIS A 205 10.69 -23.22 15.01
C HIS A 205 11.89 -22.50 15.63
N ILE A 206 13.01 -22.35 14.92
CA ILE A 206 14.29 -21.91 15.51
C ILE A 206 14.25 -20.45 15.99
N ILE A 207 13.87 -19.50 15.13
CA ILE A 207 13.87 -18.08 15.52
C ILE A 207 12.82 -17.80 16.62
N PRO A 208 11.59 -18.34 16.56
CA PRO A 208 10.65 -18.27 17.69
C PRO A 208 11.16 -18.93 18.97
N ALA A 209 11.84 -20.08 18.90
CA ALA A 209 12.40 -20.77 20.07
C ALA A 209 13.45 -19.93 20.79
N VAL A 210 14.48 -19.47 20.06
CA VAL A 210 15.54 -18.62 20.60
C VAL A 210 14.96 -17.35 21.25
N HIS A 211 14.00 -16.72 20.57
CA HIS A 211 13.39 -15.49 21.07
C HIS A 211 12.52 -15.74 22.31
N ASN A 212 11.70 -16.79 22.32
CA ASN A 212 10.83 -17.09 23.46
C ASN A 212 11.62 -17.59 24.68
N LEU A 213 12.70 -18.36 24.50
CA LEU A 213 13.63 -18.71 25.57
C LEU A 213 14.25 -17.44 26.19
N ALA A 214 14.79 -16.54 25.37
CA ALA A 214 15.37 -15.28 25.85
C ALA A 214 14.34 -14.38 26.58
N ARG A 215 13.11 -14.30 26.06
CA ARG A 215 12.00 -13.57 26.70
C ARG A 215 11.52 -14.22 28.00
N ALA A 216 11.48 -15.55 28.08
CA ALA A 216 11.14 -16.29 29.29
C ALA A 216 12.19 -16.07 30.39
N TYR A 217 13.49 -16.06 30.06
CA TYR A 217 14.54 -15.67 31.00
C TYR A 217 14.35 -14.22 31.50
N LEU A 218 14.10 -13.25 30.61
CA LEU A 218 13.87 -11.87 31.02
C LEU A 218 12.71 -11.75 32.02
N LEU A 219 11.60 -12.45 31.76
CA LEU A 219 10.38 -12.44 32.57
C LEU A 219 10.47 -13.24 33.88
N THR A 220 11.36 -14.23 34.00
CA THR A 220 11.38 -15.15 35.16
C THR A 220 12.68 -15.16 35.96
N GLY A 221 13.82 -14.86 35.32
CA GLY A 221 15.15 -15.06 35.87
C GLY A 221 15.66 -16.51 35.87
N ASP A 222 14.88 -17.47 35.36
CA ASP A 222 15.26 -18.89 35.34
C ASP A 222 16.37 -19.13 34.29
N SER A 223 17.57 -19.43 34.79
CA SER A 223 18.79 -19.61 33.99
C SER A 223 18.68 -20.74 32.97
N ARG A 224 17.78 -21.71 33.15
CA ARG A 224 17.57 -22.81 32.18
C ARG A 224 17.11 -22.27 30.83
N TYR A 225 16.31 -21.20 30.80
CA TYR A 225 15.90 -20.55 29.55
C TYR A 225 17.06 -19.81 28.89
N ALA A 226 17.87 -19.07 29.67
CA ALA A 226 19.04 -18.34 29.16
C ALA A 226 20.09 -19.30 28.57
N HIS A 227 20.43 -20.36 29.30
CA HIS A 227 21.36 -21.39 28.87
C HIS A 227 20.95 -22.01 27.53
N LYS A 228 19.69 -22.49 27.41
CA LYS A 228 19.18 -23.08 26.16
C LYS A 228 19.14 -22.07 25.01
N ALA A 229 18.83 -20.79 25.28
CA ALA A 229 18.95 -19.72 24.29
C ALA A 229 20.40 -19.49 23.85
N LEU A 230 21.35 -19.46 24.78
CA LEU A 230 22.78 -19.27 24.51
C LEU A 230 23.39 -20.43 23.71
N VAL A 231 23.05 -21.69 24.03
CA VAL A 231 23.43 -22.89 23.25
C VAL A 231 23.06 -22.73 21.78
N MET A 232 21.82 -22.28 21.51
CA MET A 232 21.32 -22.02 20.17
C MET A 232 21.97 -20.77 19.54
N LEU A 233 22.05 -19.64 20.26
CA LEU A 233 22.65 -18.38 19.77
C LEU A 233 24.12 -18.56 19.38
N CYS A 234 24.92 -19.26 20.19
CA CYS A 234 26.31 -19.56 19.86
C CYS A 234 26.42 -20.42 18.60
N ARG A 235 25.47 -21.35 18.36
CA ARG A 235 25.41 -22.17 17.15
C ARG A 235 24.92 -21.39 15.92
N ILE A 236 24.00 -20.45 16.08
CA ILE A 236 23.65 -19.52 15.01
C ILE A 236 24.87 -18.64 14.68
N ALA A 237 25.60 -18.15 15.68
CA ALA A 237 26.83 -17.39 15.52
C ALA A 237 27.99 -18.19 14.87
N ASP A 238 28.03 -19.52 15.02
CA ASP A 238 28.97 -20.40 14.29
C ASP A 238 28.73 -20.36 12.77
N TYR A 239 27.51 -20.06 12.32
CA TYR A 239 27.08 -20.18 10.91
C TYR A 239 26.66 -18.86 10.25
N TYR A 240 26.21 -17.86 11.02
CA TYR A 240 25.63 -16.63 10.49
C TYR A 240 26.54 -15.84 9.54
N PRO A 241 27.87 -15.76 9.74
CA PRO A 241 28.78 -15.13 8.77
C PRO A 241 28.65 -15.72 7.36
N ASP A 242 28.63 -17.05 7.26
CA ASP A 242 28.59 -17.84 6.01
C ASP A 242 27.18 -17.99 5.40
N MET A 243 26.14 -17.52 6.09
CA MET A 243 24.79 -17.51 5.54
C MET A 243 24.69 -16.54 4.36
N ASP A 244 24.25 -17.05 3.22
CA ASP A 244 24.14 -16.30 1.96
C ASP A 244 22.99 -16.81 1.10
N HIS A 245 21.81 -16.21 1.30
CA HIS A 245 20.59 -16.55 0.56
C HIS A 245 20.73 -16.40 -0.96
N ASN A 246 21.67 -15.59 -1.45
CA ASN A 246 21.93 -15.46 -2.89
C ASN A 246 22.53 -16.73 -3.48
N LYS A 247 23.38 -17.44 -2.72
CA LYS A 247 23.97 -18.71 -3.12
C LYS A 247 23.16 -19.91 -2.62
N GLN A 248 22.38 -19.74 -1.55
CA GLN A 248 21.74 -20.79 -0.77
C GLN A 248 20.20 -20.72 -0.87
N SER A 249 19.63 -20.49 -2.06
CA SER A 249 18.17 -20.46 -2.23
C SER A 249 17.63 -20.94 -3.59
N ARG A 250 16.39 -21.45 -3.54
CA ARG A 250 15.57 -21.72 -4.74
C ARG A 250 15.41 -20.46 -5.60
N TYR A 251 15.07 -19.33 -4.97
CA TYR A 251 14.66 -18.14 -5.70
C TYR A 251 15.82 -17.56 -6.52
N ALA A 252 17.03 -17.58 -5.94
CA ALA A 252 18.23 -17.23 -6.68
C ALA A 252 18.58 -18.23 -7.80
N THR A 253 18.41 -19.53 -7.53
CA THR A 253 18.72 -20.59 -8.52
C THR A 253 17.77 -20.61 -9.72
N GLU A 254 16.46 -20.40 -9.53
CA GLU A 254 15.44 -20.65 -10.56
C GLU A 254 14.85 -19.40 -11.25
N PHE A 255 14.94 -18.22 -10.63
CA PHE A 255 14.21 -17.01 -11.06
C PHE A 255 15.09 -15.75 -11.11
N GLN A 256 15.81 -15.45 -10.03
CA GLN A 256 16.61 -14.22 -9.93
C GLN A 256 17.96 -14.46 -9.23
N PRO A 257 19.04 -14.77 -9.97
CA PRO A 257 20.40 -15.04 -9.43
C PRO A 257 21.07 -13.93 -8.61
N SER A 258 20.35 -12.86 -8.30
CA SER A 258 20.79 -11.74 -7.47
C SER A 258 19.86 -11.46 -6.28
N TYR A 259 18.87 -12.31 -6.03
CA TYR A 259 17.98 -12.14 -4.88
C TYR A 259 18.79 -12.44 -3.62
N THR A 260 19.00 -11.42 -2.79
CA THR A 260 20.02 -11.43 -1.72
C THR A 260 19.45 -11.69 -0.33
N GLY A 261 20.32 -11.87 0.67
CA GLY A 261 19.96 -12.17 2.05
C GLY A 261 21.07 -12.89 2.83
N LYS A 262 20.73 -13.34 4.04
CA LYS A 262 21.60 -14.16 4.92
C LYS A 262 20.94 -15.53 5.17
N ILE A 263 20.17 -15.73 6.25
CA ILE A 263 19.44 -16.99 6.47
C ILE A 263 18.30 -17.11 5.46
N VAL A 264 17.42 -16.11 5.41
CA VAL A 264 16.33 -15.97 4.44
C VAL A 264 16.63 -14.78 3.51
N ASN A 265 15.66 -14.39 2.68
CA ASN A 265 15.79 -13.20 1.83
C ASN A 265 16.02 -11.94 2.68
N ALA A 266 16.73 -10.96 2.13
CA ALA A 266 17.20 -9.76 2.82
C ALA A 266 16.12 -8.94 3.55
N ILE A 267 14.85 -9.17 3.23
CA ILE A 267 13.74 -8.43 3.80
C ILE A 267 13.15 -9.16 5.00
N TRP A 268 12.91 -10.47 4.88
CA TRP A 268 12.51 -11.31 6.02
C TRP A 268 13.65 -11.37 7.04
N GLU A 269 14.90 -11.25 6.59
CA GLU A 269 16.09 -11.18 7.42
C GLU A 269 16.08 -10.00 8.40
N THR A 270 15.38 -8.90 8.11
CA THR A 270 15.21 -7.77 9.06
C THR A 270 14.55 -8.23 10.36
N GLY A 271 13.52 -9.07 10.27
CA GLY A 271 12.84 -9.66 11.43
C GLY A 271 13.69 -10.71 12.13
N VAL A 272 14.47 -11.50 11.37
CA VAL A 272 15.41 -12.49 11.92
C VAL A 272 16.50 -11.79 12.74
N ALA A 273 17.18 -10.79 12.17
CA ALA A 273 18.23 -10.03 12.85
C ALA A 273 17.68 -9.21 14.03
N THR A 274 16.49 -8.60 13.92
CA THR A 274 15.85 -7.92 15.06
C THR A 274 15.57 -8.91 16.21
N ASN A 275 14.97 -10.06 15.93
CA ASN A 275 14.68 -11.08 16.96
C ASN A 275 15.95 -11.66 17.60
N LEU A 276 17.03 -11.84 16.82
CA LEU A 276 18.31 -12.32 17.34
C LEU A 276 19.05 -11.24 18.15
N ALA A 277 18.95 -9.97 17.77
CA ALA A 277 19.48 -8.86 18.57
C ALA A 277 18.71 -8.70 19.91
N GLU A 278 17.38 -8.77 19.90
CA GLU A 278 16.55 -8.84 21.11
C GLU A 278 16.96 -10.04 21.98
N ALA A 279 17.13 -11.23 21.40
CA ALA A 279 17.53 -12.42 22.15
C ALA A 279 18.93 -12.30 22.77
N VAL A 280 19.93 -11.77 22.04
CA VAL A 280 21.29 -11.50 22.56
C VAL A 280 21.29 -10.44 23.66
N ASP A 281 20.39 -9.45 23.59
CA ASP A 281 20.22 -8.46 24.65
C ASP A 281 19.75 -9.11 25.95
N PHE A 282 18.65 -9.87 25.89
CA PHE A 282 17.94 -10.35 27.08
C PHE A 282 18.71 -11.39 27.91
N VAL A 283 19.63 -12.16 27.30
CA VAL A 283 20.41 -13.22 27.99
C VAL A 283 21.85 -12.83 28.32
N TRP A 284 22.27 -11.60 28.01
CA TRP A 284 23.68 -11.17 28.12
C TRP A 284 24.28 -11.37 29.52
N ASP A 285 23.49 -11.09 30.55
CA ASP A 285 23.90 -11.11 31.95
C ASP A 285 24.02 -12.55 32.52
N ALA A 286 23.51 -13.55 31.79
CA ALA A 286 23.62 -14.96 32.17
C ALA A 286 24.99 -15.57 31.81
N ILE A 287 25.71 -15.01 30.83
CA ILE A 287 26.90 -15.63 30.22
C ILE A 287 28.00 -15.94 31.25
N ASP A 288 28.27 -15.03 32.20
CA ASP A 288 29.29 -15.22 33.24
C ASP A 288 29.00 -16.41 34.15
N ASN A 289 27.71 -16.67 34.41
CA ASN A 289 27.25 -17.69 35.35
C ASN A 289 27.03 -19.06 34.70
N ASP A 290 26.94 -19.12 33.37
CA ASP A 290 26.74 -20.35 32.61
C ASP A 290 28.04 -21.16 32.43
N THR A 291 28.52 -21.71 33.55
CA THR A 291 29.72 -22.56 33.59
C THR A 291 29.52 -23.91 32.90
N GLU A 292 28.30 -24.28 32.51
CA GLU A 292 28.01 -25.48 31.73
C GLU A 292 28.26 -25.23 30.24
N LEU A 293 27.67 -24.17 29.68
CA LEU A 293 27.94 -23.70 28.32
C LEU A 293 29.43 -23.39 28.10
N GLN A 294 30.09 -22.70 29.04
CA GLN A 294 31.51 -22.38 28.94
C GLN A 294 32.38 -23.65 28.79
N ARG A 295 32.09 -24.70 29.57
CA ARG A 295 32.74 -26.01 29.46
C ARG A 295 32.38 -26.73 28.15
N ALA A 296 31.11 -26.73 27.75
CA ALA A 296 30.63 -27.40 26.53
C ALA A 296 31.19 -26.78 25.23
N LEU A 297 31.42 -25.46 25.21
CA LEU A 297 32.01 -24.75 24.08
C LEU A 297 33.54 -24.65 24.11
N GLY A 298 34.18 -24.94 25.25
CA GLY A 298 35.62 -24.71 25.45
C GLY A 298 35.99 -23.22 25.39
N LYS A 299 35.10 -22.33 25.85
CA LYS A 299 35.23 -20.86 25.80
C LYS A 299 34.89 -20.29 27.17
N ASP A 300 35.64 -19.29 27.62
CA ASP A 300 35.23 -18.47 28.77
C ASP A 300 34.09 -17.49 28.39
N ALA A 301 33.54 -16.80 29.39
CA ALA A 301 32.45 -15.85 29.23
C ALA A 301 32.78 -14.71 28.24
N GLU A 302 34.01 -14.22 28.20
CA GLU A 302 34.42 -13.12 27.31
C GLU A 302 34.57 -13.62 25.86
N ALA A 303 35.14 -14.80 25.64
CA ALA A 303 35.17 -15.46 24.34
C ALA A 303 33.77 -15.77 23.80
N ILE A 304 32.78 -16.02 24.67
CA ILE A 304 31.36 -16.15 24.29
C ILE A 304 30.77 -14.77 23.93
N ARG A 305 31.00 -13.72 24.73
CA ARG A 305 30.57 -12.35 24.42
C ARG A 305 31.12 -11.88 23.08
N GLN A 306 32.41 -12.07 22.83
CA GLN A 306 33.07 -11.70 21.57
C GLN A 306 32.50 -12.48 20.37
N HIS A 307 32.24 -13.79 20.54
CA HIS A 307 31.62 -14.62 19.49
C HIS A 307 30.23 -14.12 19.10
N LEU A 308 29.37 -13.81 20.08
CA LEU A 308 28.02 -13.28 19.84
C LEU A 308 28.05 -11.85 19.28
N TYR A 309 28.87 -10.95 19.85
CA TYR A 309 28.98 -9.56 19.40
C TYR A 309 29.47 -9.47 17.95
N ARG A 310 30.55 -10.20 17.62
CA ARG A 310 31.17 -10.17 16.30
C ARG A 310 30.32 -10.86 15.24
N ASN A 311 29.88 -12.09 15.50
CA ASN A 311 29.30 -12.95 14.45
C ASN A 311 27.77 -12.83 14.32
N LEU A 312 27.10 -12.14 15.27
CA LEU A 312 25.70 -11.71 15.14
C LEU A 312 25.61 -10.19 15.01
N LEU A 313 25.79 -9.42 16.09
CA LEU A 313 25.47 -7.98 16.11
C LEU A 313 26.24 -7.20 15.04
N MET A 314 27.55 -7.37 14.93
CA MET A 314 28.35 -6.68 13.91
C MET A 314 28.12 -7.22 12.49
N GLU A 315 27.83 -8.51 12.32
CA GLU A 315 27.39 -9.07 11.03
C GLU A 315 26.02 -8.53 10.60
N PHE A 316 25.10 -8.19 11.53
CA PHE A 316 23.84 -7.52 11.18
C PHE A 316 24.09 -6.10 10.66
N ILE A 317 24.88 -5.29 11.38
CA ILE A 317 25.27 -3.93 10.94
C ILE A 317 25.93 -3.96 9.55
N LYS A 318 26.89 -4.88 9.37
CA LYS A 318 27.57 -5.12 8.09
C LYS A 318 26.58 -5.55 7.00
N ALA A 319 25.69 -6.51 7.27
CA ALA A 319 24.75 -7.00 6.29
C ALA A 319 23.69 -5.94 5.90
N ILE A 320 23.36 -4.99 6.78
CA ILE A 320 22.57 -3.79 6.42
C ILE A 320 23.38 -2.90 5.47
N LYS A 321 24.66 -2.60 5.79
CA LYS A 321 25.57 -1.82 4.92
C LYS A 321 25.86 -2.48 3.57
N GLU A 322 25.82 -3.81 3.50
CA GLU A 322 25.93 -4.61 2.27
C GLU A 322 24.57 -4.77 1.52
N GLU A 323 23.49 -4.15 2.00
CA GLU A 323 22.09 -4.30 1.52
C GLU A 323 21.52 -5.74 1.58
N ARG A 324 22.21 -6.65 2.27
CA ARG A 324 21.81 -8.04 2.50
C ARG A 324 20.80 -8.18 3.63
N ILE A 325 20.55 -7.10 4.37
CA ILE A 325 19.41 -6.88 5.26
C ILE A 325 18.80 -5.53 4.86
N SER A 326 17.87 -5.53 3.91
CA SER A 326 17.23 -4.34 3.37
C SER A 326 15.76 -4.67 3.07
N GLY A 327 14.87 -4.20 3.92
CA GLY A 327 13.43 -4.43 3.84
C GLY A 327 12.63 -3.28 3.24
N ASN A 328 11.30 -3.42 3.25
CA ASN A 328 10.38 -2.29 3.07
C ASN A 328 10.77 -1.14 4.02
N TYR A 329 10.40 0.10 3.67
CA TYR A 329 10.86 1.28 4.40
C TYR A 329 10.50 1.19 5.90
N GLY A 330 11.49 1.43 6.77
CA GLY A 330 11.39 1.28 8.21
C GLY A 330 11.87 -0.09 8.75
N MET A 331 11.76 -1.18 7.99
CA MET A 331 12.08 -2.52 8.52
C MET A 331 13.55 -2.67 8.94
N HIS A 332 14.46 -2.31 8.03
CA HIS A 332 15.91 -2.44 8.24
C HIS A 332 16.45 -1.24 9.05
N GLN A 333 15.81 -0.07 8.96
CA GLN A 333 16.04 1.07 9.86
C GLN A 333 15.81 0.69 11.34
N LYS A 334 14.70 0.04 11.67
CA LYS A 334 14.44 -0.52 13.00
C LYS A 334 15.51 -1.54 13.37
N THR A 335 15.85 -2.46 12.47
CA THR A 335 16.87 -3.49 12.73
C THR A 335 18.22 -2.86 13.09
N LEU A 336 18.62 -1.81 12.37
CA LEU A 336 19.82 -1.00 12.64
C LEU A 336 19.75 -0.35 14.03
N LEU A 337 18.68 0.41 14.31
CA LEU A 337 18.52 1.12 15.59
C LEU A 337 18.49 0.17 16.79
N THR A 338 17.76 -0.95 16.69
CA THR A 338 17.74 -1.99 17.73
C THR A 338 19.13 -2.58 17.94
N THR A 339 19.84 -2.95 16.87
CA THR A 339 21.19 -3.54 16.99
C THR A 339 22.20 -2.56 17.60
N ALA A 340 22.11 -1.27 17.24
CA ALA A 340 22.99 -0.22 17.76
C ALA A 340 22.70 0.14 19.23
N ILE A 341 21.43 0.09 19.67
CA ILE A 341 21.09 0.22 21.10
C ILE A 341 21.60 -1.01 21.87
N VAL A 342 21.38 -2.22 21.35
CA VAL A 342 21.80 -3.48 21.98
C VAL A 342 23.32 -3.58 22.12
N SER A 343 24.09 -3.06 21.16
CA SER A 343 25.56 -3.11 21.21
C SER A 343 26.17 -2.26 22.34
N GLN A 344 25.45 -1.24 22.82
CA GLN A 344 25.93 -0.22 23.76
C GLN A 344 27.24 0.49 23.31
N ASP A 345 27.51 0.49 22.00
CA ASP A 345 28.61 1.22 21.38
C ASP A 345 28.13 2.65 21.01
N PRO A 346 28.67 3.71 21.65
CA PRO A 346 28.16 5.06 21.48
C PRO A 346 28.47 5.67 20.10
N GLU A 347 29.59 5.32 19.47
CA GLU A 347 29.91 5.83 18.12
C GLU A 347 29.10 5.07 17.06
N LEU A 348 28.84 3.77 17.26
CA LEU A 348 27.91 3.03 16.40
C LEU A 348 26.48 3.56 16.52
N LEU A 349 26.00 3.87 17.74
CA LEU A 349 24.66 4.43 17.95
C LEU A 349 24.55 5.82 17.29
N LYS A 350 25.52 6.70 17.50
CA LYS A 350 25.60 8.03 16.89
C LYS A 350 25.64 7.98 15.36
N TRP A 351 26.48 7.11 14.78
CA TRP A 351 26.50 6.88 13.32
C TRP A 351 25.14 6.35 12.82
N SER A 352 24.53 5.43 13.55
CA SER A 352 23.23 4.85 13.19
C SER A 352 22.14 5.91 13.19
N VAL A 353 22.09 6.80 14.19
CA VAL A 353 21.10 7.88 14.27
C VAL A 353 21.28 8.92 13.15
N ASP A 354 22.51 9.36 12.85
CA ASP A 354 22.76 10.27 11.71
C ASP A 354 22.36 9.62 10.37
N TYR A 355 22.72 8.35 10.15
CA TYR A 355 22.31 7.60 8.95
C TYR A 355 20.77 7.50 8.84
N LEU A 356 20.08 7.18 9.94
CA LEU A 356 18.63 7.04 9.98
C LEU A 356 17.86 8.35 9.74
N LEU A 357 18.47 9.49 10.05
CA LEU A 357 17.86 10.81 9.84
C LEU A 357 18.23 11.41 8.48
N ASN A 358 19.50 11.30 8.09
CA ASN A 358 20.14 12.21 7.13
C ASN A 358 20.77 11.51 5.90
N ASN A 359 20.74 10.18 5.80
CA ASN A 359 21.21 9.49 4.59
C ASN A 359 20.34 9.84 3.39
N THR A 360 20.91 9.98 2.19
CA THR A 360 20.13 10.32 0.98
C THR A 360 20.89 9.98 -0.29
N GLY A 361 20.17 9.48 -1.31
CA GLY A 361 20.71 9.29 -2.66
C GLY A 361 21.22 7.89 -3.03
N ASP A 362 21.24 6.93 -2.10
CA ASP A 362 21.53 5.52 -2.41
C ASP A 362 20.34 4.85 -3.14
N ARG A 363 19.23 4.72 -2.41
CA ARG A 363 17.94 4.14 -2.81
C ARG A 363 16.87 4.69 -1.88
N TYR A 364 15.64 4.84 -2.38
CA TYR A 364 14.52 5.29 -1.55
C TYR A 364 14.29 4.45 -0.29
N THR A 365 14.64 3.15 -0.31
CA THR A 365 14.55 2.27 0.86
C THR A 365 15.51 2.68 1.97
N HIS A 366 16.68 3.21 1.63
CA HIS A 366 17.77 3.65 2.53
C HIS A 366 17.75 5.17 2.80
N GLU A 367 16.71 5.87 2.35
CA GLU A 367 16.57 7.31 2.53
C GLU A 367 16.32 7.65 4.02
N GLY A 368 16.98 8.68 4.55
CA GLY A 368 16.86 9.13 5.93
C GLY A 368 15.53 9.83 6.19
N LEU A 369 15.04 9.76 7.43
CA LEU A 369 13.70 10.21 7.79
C LEU A 369 13.43 11.70 7.47
N GLN A 370 14.44 12.58 7.53
CA GLN A 370 14.30 14.01 7.18
C GLN A 370 13.96 14.26 5.71
N PHE A 371 14.31 13.30 4.83
CA PHE A 371 13.98 13.33 3.41
C PHE A 371 12.76 12.44 3.12
N ALA A 372 12.71 11.24 3.71
CA ALA A 372 11.67 10.26 3.44
C ALA A 372 10.27 10.70 3.87
N LEU A 373 10.11 11.35 5.04
CA LEU A 373 8.80 11.84 5.54
C LEU A 373 8.16 12.93 4.67
N VAL A 374 8.90 13.42 3.68
CA VAL A 374 8.50 14.42 2.69
C VAL A 374 8.43 13.79 1.30
N ASN A 375 9.51 13.14 0.84
CA ASN A 375 9.68 12.62 -0.51
C ASN A 375 8.94 11.30 -0.76
N LEU A 376 8.68 10.50 0.29
CA LEU A 376 8.24 9.11 0.21
C LEU A 376 6.93 8.82 0.97
N PHE A 377 6.25 9.87 1.45
CA PHE A 377 4.96 9.79 2.13
C PHE A 377 3.96 10.83 1.62
N PHE A 378 2.75 10.37 1.29
CA PHE A 378 1.60 11.22 0.97
C PHE A 378 1.23 12.05 2.21
N ARG A 379 0.79 13.30 2.02
CA ARG A 379 0.51 14.24 3.13
C ARG A 379 -0.49 13.72 4.16
N GLU A 380 -1.41 12.83 3.78
CA GLU A 380 -2.38 12.23 4.69
C GLU A 380 -1.76 11.21 5.69
N GLY A 381 -0.49 10.85 5.52
CA GLY A 381 0.29 9.97 6.40
C GLY A 381 0.43 8.53 5.89
N MET A 382 0.60 8.33 4.58
CA MET A 382 0.71 7.01 3.94
C MET A 382 2.04 6.90 3.18
N GLY A 383 2.76 5.79 3.33
CA GLY A 383 3.98 5.53 2.55
C GLY A 383 3.71 5.38 1.04
N HIS A 384 4.70 5.65 0.19
CA HIS A 384 4.52 5.63 -1.27
C HIS A 384 4.34 4.24 -1.92
N GLU A 385 4.28 3.14 -1.16
CA GLU A 385 4.08 1.77 -1.69
C GLU A 385 2.66 1.48 -2.26
N SER A 386 1.85 2.53 -2.49
CA SER A 386 0.63 2.52 -3.31
C SER A 386 -0.60 1.77 -2.78
N ALA A 387 -0.43 0.62 -2.14
CA ALA A 387 -1.50 -0.19 -1.56
C ALA A 387 -1.68 0.05 -0.04
N PRO A 388 -2.91 0.26 0.48
CA PRO A 388 -3.13 0.60 1.89
C PRO A 388 -2.52 -0.40 2.90
N GLY A 389 -2.58 -1.70 2.60
CA GLY A 389 -1.97 -2.74 3.43
C GLY A 389 -0.45 -2.62 3.55
N TYR A 390 0.23 -2.19 2.49
CA TYR A 390 1.67 -1.95 2.49
C TYR A 390 2.05 -0.61 3.13
N HIS A 391 1.27 0.46 2.85
CA HIS A 391 1.40 1.75 3.55
C HIS A 391 1.42 1.55 5.06
N PHE A 392 0.49 0.75 5.58
CA PHE A 392 0.33 0.61 7.01
C PHE A 392 1.52 -0.07 7.69
N ILE A 393 2.26 -0.91 6.97
CA ILE A 393 3.47 -1.54 7.52
C ILE A 393 4.62 -0.53 7.56
N TRP A 394 4.73 0.39 6.60
CA TRP A 394 5.65 1.54 6.72
C TRP A 394 5.29 2.38 7.95
N ASN A 395 4.01 2.71 8.13
CA ASN A 395 3.53 3.48 9.27
C ASN A 395 3.85 2.80 10.61
N GLN A 396 3.69 1.47 10.71
CA GLN A 396 4.03 0.71 11.91
C GLN A 396 5.54 0.72 12.21
N GLU A 397 6.40 0.50 11.21
CA GLU A 397 7.84 0.45 11.44
C GLU A 397 8.41 1.85 11.71
N VAL A 398 7.93 2.91 11.03
CA VAL A 398 8.31 4.30 11.33
C VAL A 398 7.82 4.73 12.72
N ALA A 399 6.57 4.40 13.12
CA ALA A 399 6.10 4.70 14.47
C ALA A 399 6.96 4.02 15.56
N ARG A 400 7.48 2.82 15.30
CA ARG A 400 8.44 2.13 16.19
C ARG A 400 9.80 2.84 16.23
N ILE A 401 10.33 3.26 15.08
CA ILE A 401 11.59 4.01 15.01
C ILE A 401 11.47 5.34 15.75
N CYS A 402 10.42 6.13 15.51
CA CYS A 402 10.18 7.38 16.24
C CYS A 402 10.11 7.16 17.76
N ASN A 403 9.47 6.08 18.22
CA ASN A 403 9.41 5.73 19.64
C ASN A 403 10.74 5.22 20.22
N TYR A 404 11.60 4.61 19.42
CA TYR A 404 12.95 4.17 19.83
C TYR A 404 13.96 5.33 19.80
N LEU A 405 13.83 6.28 18.87
CA LEU A 405 14.68 7.47 18.76
C LEU A 405 14.59 8.38 20.00
N LEU A 406 13.49 8.34 20.75
CA LEU A 406 13.36 9.00 22.06
C LEU A 406 14.41 8.51 23.09
N ARG A 407 15.00 7.32 22.89
CA ARG A 407 16.10 6.79 23.73
C ARG A 407 17.48 7.31 23.33
N ALA A 408 17.56 8.06 22.23
CA ALA A 408 18.73 8.76 21.72
C ALA A 408 18.46 10.27 21.62
N ASP A 409 17.56 10.78 22.47
CA ASP A 409 17.14 12.19 22.56
C ASP A 409 16.58 12.83 21.27
N VAL A 410 16.18 12.02 20.30
CA VAL A 410 15.59 12.47 19.02
C VAL A 410 14.07 12.30 19.03
N ASN A 411 13.34 13.42 18.99
CA ASN A 411 11.87 13.44 18.95
C ASN A 411 11.35 13.89 17.57
N LEU A 412 10.75 12.96 16.82
CA LEU A 412 10.11 13.24 15.53
C LEU A 412 8.58 13.36 15.59
N PHE A 413 7.94 13.21 16.76
CA PHE A 413 6.48 13.23 16.87
C PHE A 413 5.86 14.60 16.57
N GLY A 414 6.65 15.68 16.58
CA GLY A 414 6.23 17.01 16.11
C GLY A 414 6.14 17.15 14.58
N HIS A 415 6.72 16.26 13.80
CA HIS A 415 6.64 16.31 12.32
C HIS A 415 5.21 15.98 11.85
N PRO A 416 4.59 16.78 10.96
CA PRO A 416 3.21 16.55 10.53
C PRO A 416 2.97 15.14 9.98
N THR A 417 3.76 14.68 8.99
CA THR A 417 3.68 13.32 8.46
C THR A 417 3.73 12.23 9.55
N VAL A 418 4.60 12.36 10.57
CA VAL A 418 4.70 11.39 11.68
C VAL A 418 3.41 11.34 12.50
N LYS A 419 2.83 12.49 12.83
CA LYS A 419 1.50 12.55 13.45
C LYS A 419 0.46 11.89 12.56
N ARG A 420 0.46 12.19 11.26
CA ARG A 420 -0.52 11.70 10.29
C ARG A 420 -0.53 10.17 10.14
N LEU A 421 0.60 9.47 10.39
CA LEU A 421 0.68 8.00 10.39
C LEU A 421 -0.40 7.31 11.25
N PHE A 422 -0.79 7.95 12.36
CA PHE A 422 -1.74 7.43 13.35
C PHE A 422 -3.20 7.75 13.02
N TYR A 423 -3.47 8.80 12.21
CA TYR A 423 -4.83 9.23 11.86
C TYR A 423 -5.33 8.59 10.56
N TYR A 424 -4.42 8.23 9.64
CA TYR A 424 -4.71 7.60 8.35
C TYR A 424 -5.77 6.46 8.40
N PRO A 425 -5.72 5.48 9.33
CA PRO A 425 -6.66 4.35 9.31
C PRO A 425 -8.14 4.77 9.47
N PHE A 426 -8.40 5.81 10.27
CA PHE A 426 -9.74 6.35 10.46
C PHE A 426 -10.24 7.09 9.21
N GLU A 427 -9.36 7.74 8.45
CA GLU A 427 -9.74 8.52 7.26
C GLU A 427 -9.98 7.62 6.04
N MET A 428 -9.21 6.53 5.95
CA MET A 428 -9.29 5.50 4.91
C MET A 428 -10.50 4.56 5.06
N SER A 429 -11.10 4.47 6.25
CA SER A 429 -12.27 3.61 6.53
C SER A 429 -13.48 4.02 5.69
N ALA A 430 -13.77 3.34 4.58
CA ALA A 430 -14.87 3.67 3.66
C ALA A 430 -16.23 3.66 4.37
N ALA A 431 -16.58 2.53 4.98
CA ALA A 431 -17.73 2.34 5.87
C ALA A 431 -17.30 1.53 7.11
N LYS A 432 -18.15 1.42 8.15
CA LYS A 432 -17.89 0.60 9.34
C LYS A 432 -17.38 -0.80 8.96
N GLY A 433 -16.10 -1.05 9.24
CA GLY A 433 -15.44 -2.34 9.00
C GLY A 433 -14.73 -2.50 7.65
N PHE A 434 -14.74 -1.47 6.78
CA PHE A 434 -14.19 -1.57 5.42
C PHE A 434 -13.12 -0.51 5.11
N THR A 435 -12.01 -0.97 4.52
CA THR A 435 -10.92 -0.20 3.92
C THR A 435 -10.88 -0.51 2.42
N PRO A 436 -10.71 0.49 1.53
CA PRO A 436 -10.56 0.26 0.09
C PRO A 436 -9.42 -0.71 -0.27
N THR A 437 -9.66 -1.48 -1.31
CA THR A 437 -8.89 -2.65 -1.76
C THR A 437 -8.08 -2.27 -2.99
N ILE A 438 -7.35 -1.16 -2.86
CA ILE A 438 -6.54 -0.54 -3.90
C ILE A 438 -5.16 -1.20 -3.90
N GLY A 439 -4.70 -1.67 -5.06
CA GLY A 439 -3.43 -2.37 -5.18
C GLY A 439 -3.41 -3.71 -4.44
N ASP A 440 -2.21 -4.20 -4.12
CA ASP A 440 -2.02 -5.47 -3.40
C ASP A 440 -2.42 -5.33 -1.91
N SER A 441 -3.72 -5.21 -1.65
CA SER A 441 -4.34 -4.99 -0.34
C SER A 441 -5.70 -5.70 -0.28
N GLY A 442 -6.11 -6.21 0.89
CA GLY A 442 -7.47 -6.74 1.09
C GLY A 442 -7.90 -7.91 0.17
N GLY A 443 -9.21 -8.00 -0.06
CA GLY A 443 -9.87 -8.96 -0.95
C GLY A 443 -11.37 -8.67 -1.08
N VAL A 444 -12.11 -9.54 -1.77
CA VAL A 444 -13.51 -9.27 -2.19
C VAL A 444 -14.52 -9.13 -1.03
N ASP A 445 -14.44 -9.98 0.00
CA ASP A 445 -15.44 -10.00 1.09
C ASP A 445 -15.06 -9.10 2.29
N ILE A 446 -13.77 -9.02 2.62
CA ILE A 446 -13.25 -8.36 3.82
C ILE A 446 -11.96 -7.61 3.47
N SER A 447 -11.90 -6.36 3.87
CA SER A 447 -10.70 -5.51 3.80
C SER A 447 -10.78 -4.49 4.92
N ARG A 448 -9.87 -4.53 5.90
CA ARG A 448 -9.88 -3.59 7.04
C ARG A 448 -8.47 -3.32 7.56
N ILE A 449 -8.19 -2.06 7.85
CA ILE A 449 -6.95 -1.60 8.48
C ILE A 449 -7.33 -0.85 9.76
N ASP A 450 -7.06 -1.48 10.92
CA ASP A 450 -7.27 -0.89 12.24
C ASP A 450 -5.94 -0.43 12.84
N LEU A 451 -5.98 0.69 13.58
CA LEU A 451 -4.84 1.15 14.38
C LEU A 451 -4.66 0.20 15.59
N PRO A 452 -3.55 -0.55 15.72
CA PRO A 452 -3.38 -1.50 16.82
C PRO A 452 -3.15 -0.78 18.15
N ALA A 453 -3.57 -1.44 19.23
CA ALA A 453 -3.51 -0.96 20.61
C ALA A 453 -2.18 -0.28 21.01
N TRP A 454 -1.04 -0.87 20.63
CA TRP A 454 0.30 -0.32 20.92
C TRP A 454 0.60 0.99 20.17
N MET A 455 0.08 1.14 18.96
CA MET A 455 0.28 2.32 18.12
C MET A 455 -0.68 3.45 18.54
N ALA A 456 -1.90 3.08 18.96
CA ALA A 456 -2.82 3.98 19.64
C ALA A 456 -2.26 4.47 21.00
N GLU A 457 -1.55 3.62 21.76
CA GLU A 457 -0.88 4.04 23.00
C GLU A 457 0.21 5.09 22.74
N ILE A 458 1.08 4.87 21.75
CA ILE A 458 2.09 5.86 21.34
C ILE A 458 1.41 7.19 20.98
N ALA A 459 0.39 7.15 20.12
CA ALA A 459 -0.35 8.34 19.72
C ALA A 459 -1.00 9.07 20.91
N TYR A 460 -1.60 8.33 21.85
CA TYR A 460 -2.25 8.90 23.02
C TYR A 460 -1.24 9.54 23.98
N ARG A 461 -0.07 8.91 24.21
CA ARG A 461 1.01 9.49 25.04
C ARG A 461 1.63 10.74 24.42
N GLN A 462 1.76 10.81 23.10
CA GLN A 462 2.41 11.92 22.40
C GLN A 462 1.46 13.09 22.07
N TYR A 463 0.17 12.82 21.84
CA TYR A 463 -0.79 13.84 21.37
C TYR A 463 -1.98 14.09 22.30
N GLY A 464 -2.25 13.20 23.28
CA GLY A 464 -3.37 13.33 24.22
C GLY A 464 -4.78 13.27 23.61
N ASP A 465 -4.89 13.04 22.30
CA ASP A 465 -6.16 13.09 21.56
C ASP A 465 -7.13 11.97 22.05
N PRO A 466 -8.34 12.32 22.52
CA PRO A 466 -9.34 11.34 22.97
C PRO A 466 -9.66 10.25 21.94
N LEU A 467 -9.45 10.49 20.64
CA LEU A 467 -9.64 9.51 19.57
C LEU A 467 -8.94 8.17 19.81
N PHE A 468 -7.76 8.20 20.42
CA PHE A 468 -6.96 6.99 20.67
C PHE A 468 -7.36 6.27 21.96
N TYR A 469 -8.00 6.96 22.92
CA TYR A 469 -8.33 6.41 24.23
C TYR A 469 -9.25 5.16 24.20
N PRO A 470 -10.25 5.03 23.30
CA PRO A 470 -11.04 3.81 23.13
C PRO A 470 -10.23 2.59 22.65
N LEU A 471 -9.10 2.79 21.97
CA LEU A 471 -8.28 1.73 21.39
C LEU A 471 -7.18 1.22 22.34
N LEU A 472 -7.00 1.85 23.50
CA LEU A 472 -6.03 1.40 24.51
C LEU A 472 -6.46 0.05 25.11
N PRO A 473 -5.52 -0.88 25.34
CA PRO A 473 -5.83 -2.19 25.90
C PRO A 473 -6.17 -2.03 27.39
N LYS A 474 -7.46 -2.05 27.72
CA LYS A 474 -8.01 -1.82 29.07
C LYS A 474 -8.98 -2.95 29.44
N PRO A 475 -9.08 -3.33 30.72
CA PRO A 475 -10.14 -4.23 31.19
C PRO A 475 -11.52 -3.58 31.06
N GLN A 476 -12.59 -4.39 31.07
CA GLN A 476 -13.97 -3.95 30.81
C GLN A 476 -14.50 -2.87 31.79
N ASN A 477 -13.91 -2.77 32.98
CA ASN A 477 -14.21 -1.74 33.98
C ASN A 477 -13.38 -0.44 33.81
N ASN A 478 -12.55 -0.34 32.76
CA ASN A 478 -11.58 0.73 32.50
C ASN A 478 -10.55 1.01 33.63
N ALA A 479 -10.35 0.07 34.56
CA ALA A 479 -9.39 0.23 35.64
C ALA A 479 -7.99 -0.26 35.24
N GLY A 480 -7.09 0.68 34.90
CA GLY A 480 -5.68 0.38 34.59
C GLY A 480 -5.44 -0.25 33.22
N ARG A 481 -4.28 -0.90 33.07
CA ARG A 481 -3.83 -1.58 31.85
C ARG A 481 -4.37 -3.02 31.75
N ALA A 482 -4.78 -3.44 30.56
CA ALA A 482 -4.81 -4.84 30.18
C ALA A 482 -3.53 -5.18 29.40
N TYR A 483 -3.00 -6.37 29.63
CA TYR A 483 -1.83 -6.89 28.90
C TYR A 483 -2.33 -7.71 27.70
N THR A 484 -1.94 -7.34 26.48
CA THR A 484 -2.33 -8.04 25.24
C THR A 484 -1.13 -8.59 24.47
N GLN A 485 0.09 -8.23 24.87
CA GLN A 485 1.35 -8.66 24.26
C GLN A 485 2.52 -8.54 25.26
N PHE A 486 3.60 -9.28 25.00
CA PHE A 486 4.84 -9.30 25.81
C PHE A 486 5.33 -7.92 26.29
N SER A 487 5.35 -6.92 25.39
CA SER A 487 5.88 -5.59 25.70
C SER A 487 5.06 -4.80 26.72
N ASP A 488 3.78 -5.12 26.91
CA ASP A 488 2.88 -4.36 27.79
C ASP A 488 3.27 -4.50 29.26
N LEU A 489 3.86 -5.64 29.64
CA LEU A 489 4.34 -5.92 31.00
C LEU A 489 5.47 -4.97 31.43
N PHE A 490 6.16 -4.32 30.48
CA PHE A 490 7.27 -3.40 30.70
C PHE A 490 6.85 -1.91 30.62
N GLN A 491 5.59 -1.62 30.25
CA GLN A 491 5.09 -0.25 30.11
C GLN A 491 4.52 0.31 31.43
N PRO A 492 4.62 1.62 31.69
CA PRO A 492 3.85 2.26 32.75
C PRO A 492 2.35 2.26 32.40
N ASP A 493 1.51 2.64 33.35
CA ASP A 493 0.07 2.85 33.10
C ASP A 493 -0.17 3.97 32.07
N PHE A 494 -1.40 4.01 31.55
CA PHE A 494 -1.82 5.05 30.60
C PHE A 494 -1.91 6.43 31.28
N PRO A 495 -1.83 7.52 30.50
CA PRO A 495 -2.30 8.83 30.96
C PRO A 495 -3.76 8.76 31.45
N PRO A 496 -4.17 9.65 32.38
CA PRO A 496 -5.55 9.70 32.87
C PRO A 496 -6.59 9.83 31.75
N ALA A 497 -7.76 9.23 31.93
CA ALA A 497 -8.83 9.26 30.93
C ALA A 497 -9.21 10.69 30.48
N PRO A 498 -9.52 10.90 29.19
CA PRO A 498 -9.86 12.23 28.69
C PRO A 498 -11.19 12.71 29.27
N SER A 499 -11.27 14.01 29.58
CA SER A 499 -12.51 14.66 30.06
C SER A 499 -13.56 14.86 28.97
N ALA A 500 -13.18 14.71 27.69
CA ALA A 500 -14.04 14.84 26.53
C ALA A 500 -14.14 13.52 25.76
N GLN A 501 -15.30 13.26 25.14
CA GLN A 501 -15.50 12.11 24.26
C GLN A 501 -14.77 12.29 22.91
N PRO A 502 -14.39 11.20 22.22
CA PRO A 502 -13.85 11.25 20.86
C PRO A 502 -14.78 11.98 19.88
N ASN A 503 -14.23 12.86 19.03
CA ASN A 503 -14.96 13.47 17.93
C ASN A 503 -14.73 12.69 16.62
N THR A 504 -15.65 11.79 16.29
CA THR A 504 -15.58 10.92 15.11
C THR A 504 -16.13 11.53 13.82
N SER A 505 -16.84 12.67 13.90
CA SER A 505 -17.60 13.27 12.78
C SER A 505 -16.78 13.52 11.50
N ARG A 506 -15.48 13.82 11.62
CA ARG A 506 -14.54 14.00 10.49
C ARG A 506 -14.25 12.72 9.70
N TYR A 507 -14.62 11.55 10.21
CA TYR A 507 -14.44 10.24 9.57
C TYR A 507 -15.77 9.68 9.01
N GLU A 508 -16.91 10.14 9.55
CA GLU A 508 -18.24 9.70 9.13
C GLU A 508 -18.74 10.43 7.86
N ARG A 509 -18.32 11.68 7.63
CA ARG A 509 -18.62 12.42 6.39
C ARG A 509 -17.80 11.93 5.19
N SER A 510 -18.17 12.33 3.97
CA SER A 510 -17.33 12.12 2.79
C SER A 510 -15.99 12.85 2.95
N ARG A 511 -14.90 12.21 2.51
CA ARG A 511 -13.54 12.74 2.60
C ARG A 511 -12.78 12.55 1.29
N LEU A 512 -11.80 13.41 1.09
CA LEU A 512 -10.82 13.33 0.03
C LEU A 512 -9.44 13.13 0.67
N LEU A 513 -8.71 12.10 0.23
CA LEU A 513 -7.28 11.97 0.48
C LEU A 513 -6.59 12.47 -0.79
N GLY A 514 -6.29 13.77 -0.81
CA GLY A 514 -6.00 14.51 -2.04
C GLY A 514 -4.66 14.13 -2.67
N ASP A 515 -3.63 13.89 -1.84
CA ASP A 515 -2.28 13.56 -2.32
C ASP A 515 -2.20 12.11 -2.79
N TYR A 516 -2.74 11.18 -1.98
CA TYR A 516 -2.95 9.79 -2.39
C TYR A 516 -3.91 9.63 -3.58
N GLY A 517 -4.81 10.60 -3.80
CA GLY A 517 -5.76 10.60 -4.91
C GLY A 517 -6.93 9.64 -4.75
N LEU A 518 -7.61 9.69 -3.59
CA LEU A 518 -8.78 8.88 -3.29
C LEU A 518 -9.95 9.75 -2.80
N ALA A 519 -11.07 9.69 -3.52
CA ALA A 519 -12.35 10.21 -3.04
C ALA A 519 -13.13 9.10 -2.33
N ILE A 520 -13.71 9.41 -1.17
CA ILE A 520 -14.59 8.52 -0.40
C ILE A 520 -15.90 9.28 -0.13
N LEU A 521 -16.93 8.95 -0.90
CA LEU A 521 -18.30 9.42 -0.70
C LEU A 521 -18.95 8.59 0.41
N ARG A 522 -19.49 9.21 1.46
CA ARG A 522 -20.13 8.49 2.59
C ARG A 522 -21.56 8.95 2.84
N GLY A 523 -22.43 8.02 3.22
CA GLY A 523 -23.83 8.28 3.53
C GLY A 523 -24.43 7.23 4.48
N GLY A 524 -25.62 7.53 5.02
CA GLY A 524 -26.31 6.65 5.97
C GLY A 524 -25.65 6.58 7.36
N GLN A 525 -26.27 5.82 8.27
CA GLN A 525 -25.84 5.66 9.65
C GLN A 525 -26.13 4.25 10.19
N GLY A 526 -25.35 3.81 11.18
CA GLY A 526 -25.45 2.46 11.75
C GLY A 526 -25.35 1.34 10.70
N GLU A 527 -26.27 0.38 10.76
CA GLU A 527 -26.34 -0.76 9.82
C GLU A 527 -26.80 -0.38 8.40
N ASN A 528 -27.12 0.91 8.18
CA ASN A 528 -27.45 1.50 6.88
C ASN A 528 -26.32 2.39 6.32
N GLN A 529 -25.12 2.39 6.92
CA GLN A 529 -23.96 3.06 6.33
C GLN A 529 -23.65 2.52 4.92
N ARG A 530 -23.31 3.44 4.02
CA ARG A 530 -22.82 3.19 2.66
C ARG A 530 -21.65 4.12 2.34
N ALA A 531 -20.78 3.65 1.47
CA ALA A 531 -19.75 4.46 0.86
C ALA A 531 -19.47 4.02 -0.57
N LEU A 532 -19.11 4.98 -1.41
CA LEU A 532 -18.53 4.74 -2.72
C LEU A 532 -17.13 5.37 -2.76
N THR A 533 -16.14 4.64 -3.23
CA THR A 533 -14.82 5.20 -3.53
C THR A 533 -14.62 5.47 -5.01
N LEU A 534 -13.78 6.45 -5.32
CA LEU A 534 -13.18 6.61 -6.66
C LEU A 534 -11.68 6.85 -6.50
N TYR A 535 -10.87 5.96 -7.05
CA TYR A 535 -9.42 6.06 -7.01
C TYR A 535 -8.86 6.69 -8.29
N TYR A 536 -8.14 7.79 -8.15
CA TYR A 536 -7.47 8.53 -9.22
C TYR A 536 -5.97 8.77 -8.93
N GLY A 537 -5.43 8.13 -7.89
CA GLY A 537 -4.10 8.39 -7.36
C GLY A 537 -2.94 7.91 -8.22
N TRP A 538 -1.72 8.05 -7.68
CA TRP A 538 -0.53 7.39 -8.21
C TRP A 538 -0.30 6.05 -7.49
N ALA A 539 0.10 5.04 -8.28
CA ALA A 539 0.34 3.69 -7.76
C ALA A 539 1.66 3.06 -8.25
N GLY A 540 2.61 3.87 -8.72
CA GLY A 540 3.91 3.40 -9.23
C GLY A 540 4.90 2.89 -8.16
N GLY A 541 4.49 2.79 -6.89
CA GLY A 541 5.35 2.37 -5.77
C GLY A 541 5.61 0.87 -5.66
N GLY A 542 5.21 0.07 -6.65
CA GLY A 542 5.52 -1.36 -6.78
C GLY A 542 4.38 -2.33 -6.48
N HIS A 543 3.41 -1.93 -5.65
CA HIS A 543 2.24 -2.74 -5.27
C HIS A 543 0.90 -2.14 -5.72
N GLY A 544 0.94 -1.27 -6.73
CA GLY A 544 -0.23 -0.69 -7.39
C GLY A 544 -0.80 -1.51 -8.53
N HIS A 545 -2.08 -1.32 -8.84
CA HIS A 545 -2.77 -1.93 -9.99
C HIS A 545 -3.02 -0.92 -11.10
N TYR A 546 -3.41 -1.38 -12.29
CA TYR A 546 -3.66 -0.53 -13.46
C TYR A 546 -5.14 -0.11 -13.53
N ASP A 547 -5.59 0.58 -12.47
CA ASP A 547 -6.97 0.73 -12.02
C ASP A 547 -7.48 2.19 -11.96
N ARG A 548 -6.98 3.11 -12.79
CA ARG A 548 -7.38 4.53 -12.68
C ARG A 548 -8.87 4.71 -12.96
N LEU A 549 -9.49 5.56 -12.15
CA LEU A 549 -10.92 5.84 -12.07
C LEU A 549 -11.78 4.62 -11.67
N ASN A 550 -11.18 3.56 -11.10
CA ASN A 550 -11.89 2.45 -10.47
C ASN A 550 -12.77 2.91 -9.29
N ILE A 551 -13.85 2.17 -9.03
CA ILE A 551 -14.78 2.39 -7.92
C ILE A 551 -15.02 1.10 -7.12
N GLU A 552 -15.14 1.22 -5.80
CA GLU A 552 -15.75 0.18 -4.96
C GLU A 552 -17.01 0.73 -4.29
N LEU A 553 -18.03 -0.11 -4.17
CA LEU A 553 -19.28 0.22 -3.46
C LEU A 553 -19.41 -0.64 -2.21
N PHE A 554 -19.64 0.01 -1.07
CA PHE A 554 -19.84 -0.60 0.25
C PHE A 554 -21.21 -0.20 0.78
N ALA A 555 -22.02 -1.15 1.27
CA ALA A 555 -23.23 -0.85 2.01
C ALA A 555 -23.67 -2.05 2.87
N PHE A 556 -24.43 -1.78 3.93
CA PHE A 556 -25.15 -2.81 4.69
C PHE A 556 -24.26 -3.93 5.25
N GLY A 557 -23.00 -3.63 5.57
CA GLY A 557 -22.01 -4.61 6.03
C GLY A 557 -21.39 -5.49 4.93
N LYS A 558 -21.52 -5.11 3.66
CA LYS A 558 -20.99 -5.84 2.50
C LYS A 558 -20.24 -4.92 1.54
N LYS A 559 -19.32 -5.49 0.76
CA LYS A 559 -18.96 -4.95 -0.55
C LYS A 559 -20.04 -5.34 -1.57
N LEU A 560 -20.53 -4.37 -2.31
CA LEU A 560 -21.55 -4.51 -3.36
C LEU A 560 -20.95 -4.41 -4.76
N LEU A 561 -19.87 -3.64 -4.92
CA LEU A 561 -18.95 -3.72 -6.06
C LEU A 561 -17.54 -3.90 -5.47
N PRO A 562 -17.03 -5.14 -5.35
CA PRO A 562 -15.78 -5.45 -4.64
C PRO A 562 -14.55 -5.45 -5.56
N ASP A 563 -13.43 -4.83 -5.17
CA ASP A 563 -12.16 -5.09 -5.85
C ASP A 563 -11.56 -6.45 -5.44
N LEU A 564 -10.72 -7.03 -6.31
CA LEU A 564 -10.06 -8.33 -6.13
C LEU A 564 -8.96 -8.29 -5.06
N GLY A 565 -8.21 -7.19 -4.98
CA GLY A 565 -7.17 -6.97 -3.97
C GLY A 565 -5.92 -7.82 -4.14
N TYR A 566 -5.42 -8.40 -3.05
CA TYR A 566 -4.09 -9.02 -3.05
C TYR A 566 -4.02 -10.28 -3.97
N PRO A 567 -3.08 -10.37 -4.95
CA PRO A 567 -2.98 -11.47 -5.93
C PRO A 567 -2.70 -12.85 -5.32
N GLN A 568 -2.73 -13.93 -6.13
CA GLN A 568 -2.37 -15.26 -5.63
C GLN A 568 -0.86 -15.35 -5.36
N PHE A 569 -0.02 -14.75 -6.19
CA PHE A 569 1.45 -14.80 -6.05
C PHE A 569 2.09 -13.42 -6.17
N ALA A 570 2.96 -13.05 -5.23
CA ALA A 570 3.83 -11.87 -5.34
C ALA A 570 5.14 -12.21 -6.09
N ALA A 571 5.03 -12.91 -7.22
CA ALA A 571 6.13 -13.50 -7.98
C ALA A 571 5.77 -13.69 -9.47
N ASP A 572 6.69 -14.26 -10.24
CA ASP A 572 6.59 -14.48 -11.69
C ASP A 572 5.65 -15.65 -12.06
N ASP A 573 4.35 -15.45 -11.89
CA ASP A 573 3.22 -16.26 -12.40
C ASP A 573 2.42 -15.37 -13.40
N PRO A 574 1.70 -15.90 -14.39
CA PRO A 574 0.87 -15.09 -15.30
C PRO A 574 -0.29 -14.35 -14.60
N GLU A 575 -0.75 -14.80 -13.43
CA GLU A 575 -1.95 -14.29 -12.77
C GLU A 575 -1.90 -12.81 -12.37
N PRO A 576 -0.87 -12.28 -11.67
CA PRO A 576 -0.85 -10.86 -11.29
C PRO A 576 -0.85 -9.89 -12.49
N PRO A 577 0.06 -9.99 -13.48
CA PRO A 577 0.13 -9.00 -14.57
C PRO A 577 -0.97 -9.18 -15.62
N GLY A 578 -1.58 -10.37 -15.73
CA GLY A 578 -2.66 -10.66 -16.69
C GLY A 578 -4.08 -10.53 -16.12
N TRP A 579 -4.23 -10.57 -14.79
CA TRP A 579 -5.52 -10.53 -14.11
C TRP A 579 -5.55 -9.58 -12.92
N THR A 580 -5.06 -9.93 -11.74
CA THR A 580 -5.37 -9.15 -10.52
C THR A 580 -4.89 -7.69 -10.58
N GLN A 581 -3.78 -7.39 -11.24
CA GLN A 581 -3.28 -6.02 -11.42
C GLN A 581 -3.76 -5.37 -12.74
N HIS A 582 -4.63 -6.03 -13.50
CA HIS A 582 -4.98 -5.71 -14.88
C HIS A 582 -6.32 -4.93 -14.98
N THR A 583 -6.35 -3.87 -15.79
CA THR A 583 -7.48 -2.93 -15.94
C THR A 583 -8.85 -3.58 -16.11
N VAL A 584 -8.93 -4.71 -16.82
CA VAL A 584 -10.16 -5.48 -17.06
C VAL A 584 -10.84 -6.01 -15.78
N SER A 585 -10.05 -6.26 -14.74
CA SER A 585 -10.47 -6.84 -13.46
C SER A 585 -11.15 -5.85 -12.53
N HIS A 586 -10.97 -4.56 -12.79
CA HIS A 586 -11.44 -3.45 -11.96
C HIS A 586 -12.71 -2.82 -12.55
N CYS A 587 -13.49 -2.12 -11.74
CA CYS A 587 -14.70 -1.42 -12.18
C CYS A 587 -14.37 -0.12 -12.94
N THR A 588 -13.69 -0.19 -14.10
CA THR A 588 -13.26 0.95 -14.92
C THR A 588 -13.32 0.64 -16.44
N VAL A 589 -12.85 1.55 -17.30
CA VAL A 589 -12.84 1.37 -18.77
C VAL A 589 -11.47 0.96 -19.30
N MET A 590 -11.41 -0.11 -20.08
CA MET A 590 -10.23 -0.53 -20.84
C MET A 590 -10.32 -0.09 -22.31
N VAL A 591 -9.27 0.57 -22.81
CA VAL A 591 -9.17 1.09 -24.19
C VAL A 591 -8.34 0.15 -25.07
N ASP A 592 -8.77 -0.07 -26.30
CA ASP A 592 -8.12 -0.91 -27.32
C ASP A 592 -7.88 -2.38 -26.93
N ALA A 593 -8.61 -2.88 -25.94
CA ALA A 593 -8.36 -4.17 -25.28
C ALA A 593 -6.92 -4.29 -24.74
N GLN A 594 -6.39 -3.18 -24.20
CA GLN A 594 -5.06 -3.11 -23.58
C GLN A 594 -5.13 -2.47 -22.20
N ARG A 595 -4.40 -3.06 -21.24
CA ARG A 595 -4.15 -2.50 -19.90
C ARG A 595 -3.71 -1.02 -19.98
N GLN A 596 -4.08 -0.22 -18.98
CA GLN A 596 -3.58 1.16 -18.82
C GLN A 596 -2.05 1.18 -18.91
N ALA A 597 -1.47 2.11 -19.67
CA ALA A 597 -0.06 2.07 -20.06
C ALA A 597 0.90 2.30 -18.88
N ASN A 598 0.47 3.06 -17.87
CA ASN A 598 1.27 3.48 -16.73
C ASN A 598 0.42 3.57 -15.44
N LEU A 599 1.08 3.89 -14.32
CA LEU A 599 0.48 4.00 -12.98
C LEU A 599 0.40 5.47 -12.52
N ALA A 600 0.32 6.41 -13.46
CA ALA A 600 0.29 7.85 -13.19
C ALA A 600 -0.99 8.27 -12.44
N ARG A 601 -0.90 9.42 -11.78
CA ARG A 601 -2.03 10.07 -11.13
C ARG A 601 -2.93 10.79 -12.15
N GLY A 602 -4.24 10.69 -11.93
CA GLY A 602 -5.27 11.47 -12.60
C GLY A 602 -5.55 12.81 -11.91
N ARG A 603 -6.47 13.58 -12.49
CA ARG A 603 -6.83 14.94 -12.05
C ARG A 603 -8.24 14.97 -11.47
N LEU A 604 -8.37 15.47 -10.24
CA LEU A 604 -9.66 15.82 -9.67
C LEU A 604 -10.19 17.13 -10.28
N HIS A 605 -11.42 17.13 -10.77
CA HIS A 605 -12.11 18.33 -11.25
C HIS A 605 -13.10 18.86 -10.23
N ARG A 606 -13.78 17.98 -9.47
CA ARG A 606 -14.80 18.37 -8.48
C ARG A 606 -14.96 17.34 -7.37
N PHE A 607 -15.24 17.83 -6.16
CA PHE A 607 -15.73 17.07 -5.01
C PHE A 607 -16.75 17.92 -4.24
N ALA A 608 -17.98 17.43 -4.12
CA ALA A 608 -19.10 18.17 -3.56
C ALA A 608 -19.99 17.25 -2.70
N GLN A 609 -20.57 17.78 -1.62
CA GLN A 609 -21.42 16.98 -0.73
C GLN A 609 -22.48 17.81 0.00
N SER A 610 -23.65 17.19 0.18
CA SER A 610 -24.72 17.57 1.10
C SER A 610 -25.06 16.35 1.98
N ALA A 611 -25.97 16.52 2.93
CA ALA A 611 -26.48 15.40 3.74
C ALA A 611 -27.49 14.48 3.01
N TRP A 612 -27.52 14.49 1.67
CA TRP A 612 -28.27 13.51 0.85
C TRP A 612 -27.66 13.25 -0.55
N VAL A 613 -26.62 13.99 -0.95
CA VAL A 613 -25.89 13.82 -2.22
C VAL A 613 -24.40 13.92 -1.98
N GLN A 614 -23.62 13.05 -2.60
CA GLN A 614 -22.16 13.11 -2.60
C GLN A 614 -21.67 12.92 -4.04
N PHE A 615 -20.79 13.80 -4.53
CA PHE A 615 -20.39 13.84 -5.95
C PHE A 615 -18.87 13.97 -6.13
N VAL A 616 -18.33 13.24 -7.12
CA VAL A 616 -16.94 13.29 -7.58
C VAL A 616 -16.86 13.38 -9.10
N ASP A 617 -15.88 14.14 -9.60
CA ASP A 617 -15.51 14.27 -11.00
C ASP A 617 -13.99 14.21 -11.12
N ALA A 618 -13.46 13.20 -11.83
CA ALA A 618 -12.03 13.00 -12.02
C ALA A 618 -11.71 12.44 -13.41
N SER A 619 -10.54 12.78 -13.95
CA SER A 619 -10.05 12.26 -15.23
C SER A 619 -8.64 11.69 -15.14
N ALA A 620 -8.24 10.85 -16.09
CA ALA A 620 -6.94 10.17 -16.08
C ALA A 620 -6.40 9.89 -17.49
N GLU A 621 -6.54 10.85 -18.42
CA GLU A 621 -6.08 10.74 -19.82
C GLU A 621 -4.62 10.25 -19.94
N SER A 622 -3.77 10.66 -18.99
CA SER A 622 -2.35 10.31 -18.89
C SER A 622 -2.04 8.81 -18.87
N VAL A 623 -3.01 7.94 -18.54
CA VAL A 623 -2.82 6.48 -18.47
C VAL A 623 -3.03 5.79 -19.82
N TYR A 624 -3.59 6.50 -20.80
CA TYR A 624 -3.73 6.07 -22.19
C TYR A 624 -3.09 7.10 -23.13
N PRO A 625 -1.78 7.37 -22.99
CA PRO A 625 -1.07 8.39 -23.77
C PRO A 625 -1.16 8.09 -25.26
N ASP A 626 -1.28 9.14 -26.07
CA ASP A 626 -1.46 9.12 -27.52
C ASP A 626 -2.68 8.33 -28.04
N LYS A 627 -3.51 7.77 -27.15
CA LYS A 627 -4.72 7.00 -27.47
C LYS A 627 -6.02 7.68 -27.06
N ALA A 628 -6.08 8.24 -25.86
CA ALA A 628 -7.28 8.86 -25.30
C ALA A 628 -7.10 10.37 -25.12
N SER A 629 -7.98 11.17 -25.75
CA SER A 629 -8.06 12.62 -25.54
C SER A 629 -9.06 13.00 -24.45
N LEU A 630 -9.90 12.05 -24.02
CA LEU A 630 -10.81 12.16 -22.87
C LEU A 630 -10.91 10.80 -22.20
N TYR A 631 -10.74 10.75 -20.88
CA TYR A 631 -10.93 9.57 -20.04
C TYR A 631 -11.35 10.05 -18.65
N ARG A 632 -12.66 10.33 -18.51
CA ARG A 632 -13.22 11.10 -17.38
C ARG A 632 -14.49 10.48 -16.84
N ARG A 633 -14.57 10.40 -15.50
CA ARG A 633 -15.68 9.78 -14.77
C ARG A 633 -16.33 10.79 -13.84
N GLN A 634 -17.66 10.90 -13.92
CA GLN A 634 -18.52 11.67 -13.03
C GLN A 634 -19.46 10.73 -12.29
N THR A 635 -19.41 10.73 -10.96
CA THR A 635 -20.14 9.75 -10.14
C THR A 635 -20.80 10.42 -8.94
N ALA A 636 -22.08 10.12 -8.72
CA ALA A 636 -22.90 10.71 -7.67
C ALA A 636 -23.59 9.63 -6.84
N MET A 637 -23.38 9.60 -5.52
CA MET A 637 -24.21 8.83 -4.58
C MET A 637 -25.36 9.72 -4.08
N ILE A 638 -26.60 9.21 -4.16
CA ILE A 638 -27.83 9.96 -3.90
C ILE A 638 -28.74 9.13 -2.99
N ASP A 639 -29.04 9.69 -1.81
CA ASP A 639 -29.90 9.05 -0.83
C ASP A 639 -31.39 9.19 -1.20
N LEU A 640 -32.14 8.10 -1.04
CA LEU A 640 -33.60 8.12 -1.14
C LEU A 640 -34.23 8.54 0.21
N PRO A 641 -35.52 8.93 0.24
CA PRO A 641 -36.23 9.20 1.50
C PRO A 641 -36.36 7.99 2.45
N ALA A 642 -35.98 6.78 2.02
CA ALA A 642 -35.89 5.58 2.84
C ALA A 642 -34.45 5.40 3.34
N ALA A 643 -34.25 5.29 4.66
CA ALA A 643 -32.91 5.22 5.24
C ALA A 643 -32.12 3.97 4.83
N ASP A 644 -32.80 2.89 4.42
CA ASP A 644 -32.26 1.60 3.98
C ASP A 644 -32.02 1.51 2.47
N ALA A 645 -32.17 2.61 1.70
CA ALA A 645 -32.03 2.59 0.25
C ALA A 645 -31.38 3.86 -0.32
N PHE A 646 -30.57 3.68 -1.37
CA PHE A 646 -29.90 4.77 -2.10
C PHE A 646 -29.59 4.32 -3.54
N TYR A 647 -29.13 5.24 -4.38
CA TYR A 647 -28.58 4.88 -5.68
C TYR A 647 -27.31 5.69 -6.01
N VAL A 648 -26.50 5.13 -6.90
CA VAL A 648 -25.36 5.80 -7.51
C VAL A 648 -25.68 6.06 -8.98
N VAL A 649 -25.47 7.28 -9.46
CA VAL A 649 -25.40 7.59 -10.89
C VAL A 649 -23.94 7.63 -11.29
N ASP A 650 -23.58 6.90 -12.34
CA ASP A 650 -22.22 6.82 -12.83
C ASP A 650 -22.16 7.05 -14.34
N VAL A 651 -21.33 8.02 -14.74
CA VAL A 651 -21.12 8.41 -16.14
C VAL A 651 -19.63 8.40 -16.45
N PHE A 652 -19.23 7.61 -17.45
CA PHE A 652 -17.85 7.51 -17.91
C PHE A 652 -17.77 7.95 -19.37
N HIS A 653 -17.13 9.09 -19.62
CA HIS A 653 -16.86 9.61 -20.96
C HIS A 653 -15.46 9.20 -21.41
N VAL A 654 -15.38 8.59 -22.60
CA VAL A 654 -14.10 8.25 -23.24
C VAL A 654 -14.13 8.69 -24.70
N GLN A 655 -13.05 9.34 -25.14
CA GLN A 655 -12.80 9.67 -26.55
C GLN A 655 -11.36 9.29 -26.91
N GLY A 656 -11.20 8.47 -27.94
CA GLY A 656 -9.92 7.87 -28.30
C GLY A 656 -10.06 6.46 -28.84
N GLY A 657 -8.92 5.84 -29.17
CA GLY A 657 -8.83 4.44 -29.56
C GLY A 657 -9.82 3.98 -30.65
N ARG A 658 -10.10 2.67 -30.65
CA ARG A 658 -11.00 1.98 -31.58
C ARG A 658 -12.04 1.11 -30.90
N GLN A 659 -11.81 0.69 -29.65
CA GLN A 659 -12.72 -0.12 -28.85
C GLN A 659 -12.63 0.23 -27.37
N HIS A 660 -13.77 0.27 -26.67
CA HIS A 660 -13.88 0.56 -25.25
C HIS A 660 -14.65 -0.54 -24.53
N HIS A 661 -14.09 -1.04 -23.42
CA HIS A 661 -14.69 -2.06 -22.57
C HIS A 661 -14.91 -1.48 -21.17
N TYR A 662 -16.13 -1.06 -20.84
CA TYR A 662 -16.47 -0.62 -19.49
C TYR A 662 -16.90 -1.81 -18.65
N SER A 663 -16.13 -2.10 -17.59
CA SER A 663 -16.33 -3.26 -16.72
C SER A 663 -17.02 -2.85 -15.41
N LEU A 664 -18.02 -3.65 -15.00
CA LEU A 664 -18.59 -3.67 -13.65
C LEU A 664 -18.79 -5.12 -13.21
N HIS A 665 -18.63 -5.43 -11.92
CA HIS A 665 -18.75 -6.81 -11.44
C HIS A 665 -19.45 -6.97 -10.09
N LEU A 666 -20.23 -8.05 -9.96
CA LEU A 666 -21.16 -8.32 -8.87
C LEU A 666 -20.65 -9.49 -7.98
N PRO A 667 -21.00 -9.53 -6.66
CA PRO A 667 -20.56 -10.60 -5.76
C PRO A 667 -21.25 -11.94 -6.07
N GLY A 668 -20.52 -12.91 -6.64
CA GLY A 668 -21.12 -14.19 -7.05
C GLY A 668 -21.77 -14.14 -8.45
N THR A 669 -22.34 -15.27 -8.88
CA THR A 669 -22.77 -15.49 -10.26
C THR A 669 -24.29 -15.47 -10.51
N GLU A 670 -25.11 -15.54 -9.46
CA GLU A 670 -26.57 -15.50 -9.56
C GLU A 670 -27.07 -14.06 -9.81
N VAL A 671 -27.23 -13.72 -11.09
CA VAL A 671 -27.68 -12.39 -11.55
C VAL A 671 -28.82 -12.56 -12.54
N VAL A 672 -29.92 -11.85 -12.29
CA VAL A 672 -31.13 -11.88 -13.14
C VAL A 672 -31.13 -10.69 -14.09
N PHE A 673 -31.22 -10.97 -15.39
CA PHE A 673 -31.30 -9.95 -16.43
C PHE A 673 -32.74 -9.62 -16.82
N GLN A 674 -33.02 -8.35 -17.10
CA GLN A 674 -34.33 -7.85 -17.53
C GLN A 674 -34.15 -6.78 -18.62
N GLY A 675 -34.99 -6.80 -19.66
CA GLY A 675 -34.90 -5.87 -20.80
C GLY A 675 -33.85 -6.23 -21.86
N ILE A 676 -32.99 -7.22 -21.58
CA ILE A 676 -31.99 -7.77 -22.50
C ILE A 676 -32.07 -9.30 -22.47
N ALA A 677 -31.69 -9.94 -23.58
CA ALA A 677 -31.49 -11.39 -23.66
C ALA A 677 -30.02 -11.66 -24.02
N PHE A 678 -29.34 -12.40 -23.16
CA PHE A 678 -27.99 -12.91 -23.40
C PHE A 678 -28.06 -14.27 -24.10
N SER A 679 -27.00 -14.61 -24.84
CA SER A 679 -26.79 -15.98 -25.34
C SER A 679 -26.67 -16.97 -24.19
N GLU A 680 -26.80 -18.27 -24.49
CA GLU A 680 -26.24 -19.31 -23.63
C GLU A 680 -24.72 -19.09 -23.44
N PRO A 681 -24.12 -19.54 -22.33
CA PRO A 681 -22.67 -19.43 -22.12
C PRO A 681 -21.89 -20.27 -23.14
N ARG A 682 -20.92 -19.67 -23.84
CA ARG A 682 -19.97 -20.44 -24.65
C ARG A 682 -18.82 -20.98 -23.82
N ASN A 683 -18.22 -22.07 -24.30
CA ASN A 683 -17.09 -22.73 -23.63
C ASN A 683 -15.81 -21.86 -23.67
N GLY A 684 -14.82 -22.22 -22.86
CA GLY A 684 -13.49 -21.60 -22.89
C GLY A 684 -13.45 -20.24 -22.18
N THR A 685 -12.87 -19.24 -22.83
CA THR A 685 -12.65 -17.91 -22.25
C THR A 685 -13.16 -16.79 -23.17
N LEU A 686 -13.25 -15.56 -22.65
CA LEU A 686 -13.63 -14.40 -23.48
C LEU A 686 -12.66 -14.21 -24.66
N ALA A 687 -11.39 -14.54 -24.47
CA ALA A 687 -10.36 -14.55 -25.51
C ALA A 687 -10.63 -15.54 -26.67
N GLY A 688 -11.44 -16.58 -26.43
CA GLY A 688 -11.84 -17.58 -27.42
C GLY A 688 -12.08 -18.96 -26.80
N ASP A 689 -12.87 -19.78 -27.48
CA ASP A 689 -13.30 -21.09 -26.98
C ASP A 689 -12.11 -22.05 -26.77
N GLU A 690 -11.12 -21.99 -27.66
CA GLU A 690 -9.87 -22.77 -27.61
C GLU A 690 -8.74 -22.07 -26.82
N VAL A 691 -8.97 -20.89 -26.24
CA VAL A 691 -7.93 -20.15 -25.47
C VAL A 691 -7.96 -20.60 -24.00
N PRO A 692 -6.88 -21.24 -23.49
CA PRO A 692 -6.86 -21.74 -22.11
C PRO A 692 -6.90 -20.63 -21.07
N PHE A 693 -7.49 -20.93 -19.91
CA PHE A 693 -7.55 -20.01 -18.79
C PHE A 693 -6.15 -19.51 -18.37
N GLY A 694 -6.00 -18.19 -18.30
CA GLY A 694 -4.74 -17.51 -17.92
C GLY A 694 -3.64 -17.49 -18.99
N LYS A 695 -3.93 -17.87 -20.25
CA LYS A 695 -2.99 -17.81 -21.37
C LYS A 695 -2.79 -16.38 -21.86
N MET A 696 -1.53 -15.93 -21.96
CA MET A 696 -1.15 -14.63 -22.54
C MET A 696 -1.24 -14.63 -24.08
N TYR A 697 -2.41 -14.98 -24.62
CA TYR A 697 -2.64 -15.36 -26.02
C TYR A 697 -2.35 -14.25 -27.04
N ASP A 698 -2.49 -12.99 -26.63
CA ASP A 698 -2.36 -11.76 -27.41
C ASP A 698 -0.98 -11.09 -27.25
N ASP A 699 -0.04 -11.73 -26.56
CA ASP A 699 1.36 -11.30 -26.45
C ASP A 699 2.30 -12.39 -27.03
N PRO A 700 2.83 -12.22 -28.26
CA PRO A 700 3.70 -13.22 -28.88
C PRO A 700 5.00 -13.53 -28.12
N GLN A 701 5.45 -12.67 -27.21
CA GLN A 701 6.64 -12.92 -26.38
C GLN A 701 6.28 -13.74 -25.14
N ARG A 702 5.07 -13.57 -24.59
CA ARG A 702 4.63 -14.20 -23.34
C ARG A 702 3.68 -15.39 -23.51
N ALA A 703 3.05 -15.56 -24.68
CA ALA A 703 2.08 -16.61 -24.96
C ALA A 703 2.58 -18.01 -24.58
N ASN A 704 3.84 -18.33 -24.88
CA ASN A 704 4.47 -19.62 -24.56
C ASN A 704 5.61 -19.49 -23.53
N ALA A 705 5.64 -18.41 -22.76
CA ALA A 705 6.64 -18.21 -21.72
C ALA A 705 6.30 -19.01 -20.44
N THR A 706 7.34 -19.46 -19.74
CA THR A 706 7.26 -20.09 -18.40
C THR A 706 7.69 -19.14 -17.28
N SER A 707 8.15 -17.95 -17.64
CA SER A 707 8.70 -16.89 -16.77
C SER A 707 8.80 -15.58 -17.56
N GLY A 708 8.89 -14.43 -16.88
CA GLY A 708 8.96 -13.10 -17.50
C GLY A 708 7.59 -12.47 -17.79
N PHE A 709 6.55 -12.80 -17.03
CA PHE A 709 5.19 -12.31 -17.29
C PHE A 709 5.01 -10.81 -17.04
N HIS A 710 5.88 -10.22 -16.20
CA HIS A 710 5.93 -8.77 -15.97
C HIS A 710 6.06 -7.97 -17.29
N GLY A 711 5.21 -6.96 -17.44
CA GLY A 711 5.17 -6.12 -18.65
C GLY A 711 4.25 -6.63 -19.77
N TYR A 712 3.39 -7.62 -19.51
CA TYR A 712 2.23 -7.92 -20.36
C TYR A 712 1.29 -6.69 -20.45
N THR A 713 0.77 -6.40 -21.64
CA THR A 713 -0.10 -5.24 -21.96
C THR A 713 -1.31 -5.60 -22.82
N GLY A 714 -1.67 -6.89 -22.90
CA GLY A 714 -2.83 -7.35 -23.67
C GLY A 714 -4.16 -7.06 -22.98
N SER A 715 -5.13 -7.92 -23.24
CA SER A 715 -6.52 -7.77 -22.80
C SER A 715 -6.84 -8.40 -21.45
N GLY A 716 -6.09 -9.42 -21.02
CA GLY A 716 -6.46 -10.26 -19.87
C GLY A 716 -7.71 -11.12 -20.09
N PHE A 717 -8.31 -11.14 -21.28
CA PHE A 717 -9.58 -11.83 -21.55
C PHE A 717 -9.52 -13.36 -21.37
N ALA A 718 -8.33 -13.95 -21.34
CA ALA A 718 -8.14 -15.36 -21.00
C ALA A 718 -8.42 -15.71 -19.52
N PHE A 719 -8.65 -14.72 -18.65
CA PHE A 719 -9.07 -14.95 -17.25
C PHE A 719 -10.58 -14.80 -17.02
N LEU A 720 -11.33 -14.40 -18.05
CA LEU A 720 -12.80 -14.35 -18.03
C LEU A 720 -13.36 -15.61 -18.69
N THR A 721 -14.26 -16.30 -18.01
CA THR A 721 -14.82 -17.61 -18.40
C THR A 721 -16.34 -17.57 -18.59
N ASP A 722 -16.89 -18.60 -19.22
CA ASP A 722 -18.32 -18.79 -19.46
C ASP A 722 -19.04 -17.54 -20.07
N PRO A 723 -18.45 -16.87 -21.09
CA PRO A 723 -18.98 -15.62 -21.60
C PRO A 723 -20.30 -15.82 -22.34
N GLN A 724 -21.20 -14.86 -22.16
CA GLN A 724 -22.50 -14.74 -22.80
C GLN A 724 -22.59 -13.37 -23.45
N GLU A 725 -23.16 -13.28 -24.65
CA GLU A 725 -23.16 -12.06 -25.44
C GLU A 725 -24.58 -11.57 -25.73
N ALA A 726 -24.75 -10.25 -25.72
CA ALA A 726 -25.99 -9.55 -26.04
C ALA A 726 -25.69 -8.21 -26.74
N GLN A 727 -26.73 -7.54 -27.23
CA GLN A 727 -26.62 -6.19 -27.78
C GLN A 727 -27.87 -5.39 -27.43
N SER A 728 -27.72 -4.12 -27.04
CA SER A 728 -28.85 -3.22 -26.80
C SER A 728 -28.52 -1.76 -27.10
N ASP A 729 -29.50 -1.05 -27.64
CA ASP A 729 -29.63 0.40 -27.73
C ASP A 729 -30.68 0.96 -26.74
N ARG A 730 -31.33 0.08 -25.96
CA ARG A 730 -32.38 0.42 -24.99
C ARG A 730 -31.98 0.11 -23.55
N PRO A 731 -32.53 0.83 -22.55
CA PRO A 731 -32.32 0.54 -21.14
C PRO A 731 -32.61 -0.91 -20.75
N TRP A 732 -31.72 -1.48 -19.95
CA TRP A 732 -31.86 -2.83 -19.39
C TRP A 732 -31.31 -2.90 -17.96
N LEU A 733 -31.53 -4.02 -17.27
CA LEU A 733 -31.29 -4.16 -15.83
C LEU A 733 -30.62 -5.51 -15.51
N ALA A 734 -29.54 -5.47 -14.73
CA ALA A 734 -29.00 -6.60 -13.98
C ALA A 734 -29.41 -6.51 -12.50
N SER A 735 -29.98 -7.58 -11.94
CA SER A 735 -30.40 -7.64 -10.53
C SER A 735 -29.70 -8.75 -9.76
N TRP A 736 -29.13 -8.40 -8.61
CA TRP A 736 -28.48 -9.32 -7.67
C TRP A 736 -29.13 -9.26 -6.28
N ARG A 737 -29.01 -10.37 -5.54
CA ARG A 737 -29.52 -10.52 -4.18
C ARG A 737 -28.60 -11.39 -3.32
N GLN A 738 -28.39 -10.95 -2.09
CA GLN A 738 -28.02 -11.81 -0.95
C GLN A 738 -28.92 -11.43 0.22
N ASP A 739 -29.54 -12.41 0.89
CA ASP A 739 -30.38 -12.22 2.08
C ASP A 739 -31.48 -11.14 1.91
N ASP A 740 -31.46 -10.08 2.73
CA ASP A 740 -32.34 -8.90 2.64
C ASP A 740 -31.80 -7.80 1.68
N ILE A 741 -30.52 -7.86 1.32
CA ILE A 741 -29.84 -6.91 0.44
C ILE A 741 -30.24 -7.14 -1.03
N ARG A 742 -30.48 -6.03 -1.74
CA ARG A 742 -30.68 -5.98 -3.19
C ARG A 742 -29.65 -5.04 -3.81
N LEU A 743 -29.17 -5.39 -5.00
CA LEU A 743 -28.37 -4.52 -5.85
C LEU A 743 -28.91 -4.59 -7.28
N ARG A 744 -29.10 -3.44 -7.92
CA ARG A 744 -29.64 -3.35 -9.29
C ARG A 744 -28.83 -2.37 -10.12
N ILE A 745 -28.23 -2.85 -11.21
CA ILE A 745 -27.52 -2.01 -12.18
C ILE A 745 -28.43 -1.80 -13.38
N HIS A 746 -29.01 -0.61 -13.47
CA HIS A 746 -29.72 -0.12 -14.64
C HIS A 746 -28.68 0.41 -15.65
N TRP A 747 -28.58 -0.21 -16.81
CA TRP A 747 -27.71 0.22 -17.90
C TRP A 747 -28.50 1.10 -18.87
N LEU A 748 -27.94 2.26 -19.23
CA LEU A 748 -28.57 3.23 -20.13
C LEU A 748 -27.67 3.45 -21.36
N PRO A 749 -27.81 2.66 -22.44
CA PRO A 749 -27.02 2.85 -23.65
C PRO A 749 -27.31 4.21 -24.29
N THR A 750 -26.28 5.04 -24.51
CA THR A 750 -26.38 6.27 -25.33
C THR A 750 -26.25 5.99 -26.83
N GLN A 751 -25.89 4.75 -27.18
CA GLN A 751 -25.64 4.23 -28.52
C GLN A 751 -25.90 2.72 -28.52
N ARG A 752 -25.94 2.09 -29.69
CA ARG A 752 -26.01 0.63 -29.82
C ARG A 752 -24.72 0.01 -29.27
N THR A 753 -24.83 -0.78 -28.21
CA THR A 753 -23.71 -1.28 -27.41
C THR A 753 -23.79 -2.81 -27.29
N HIS A 754 -22.65 -3.49 -27.38
CA HIS A 754 -22.54 -4.91 -27.07
C HIS A 754 -22.39 -5.09 -25.56
N PHE A 755 -22.97 -6.15 -25.01
CA PHE A 755 -22.87 -6.48 -23.60
C PHE A 755 -22.38 -7.92 -23.45
N ILE A 756 -21.43 -8.11 -22.54
CA ILE A 756 -20.79 -9.40 -22.26
C ILE A 756 -20.99 -9.71 -20.78
N ALA A 757 -21.59 -10.85 -20.47
CA ALA A 757 -21.73 -11.37 -19.11
C ALA A 757 -20.84 -12.60 -18.93
N CYS A 758 -19.90 -12.57 -17.99
CA CYS A 758 -18.87 -13.61 -17.83
C CYS A 758 -18.43 -13.80 -16.37
N ASN A 759 -17.69 -14.87 -16.10
CA ASN A 759 -17.22 -15.26 -14.77
C ASN A 759 -15.72 -14.96 -14.61
N GLY A 760 -15.34 -14.13 -13.63
CA GLY A 760 -13.95 -13.85 -13.26
C GLY A 760 -13.69 -14.25 -11.80
N TYR A 761 -12.48 -14.71 -11.49
CA TYR A 761 -12.18 -15.34 -10.19
C TYR A 761 -11.25 -14.49 -9.33
N PRO A 762 -11.53 -14.30 -8.02
CA PRO A 762 -10.60 -13.66 -7.10
C PRO A 762 -9.22 -14.35 -7.15
N LYS A 763 -8.15 -13.55 -7.26
CA LYS A 763 -6.76 -14.04 -7.36
C LYS A 763 -6.51 -14.99 -8.54
N GLY A 764 -7.31 -14.91 -9.60
CA GLY A 764 -7.25 -15.80 -10.77
C GLY A 764 -7.41 -17.29 -10.45
N ASN A 765 -7.94 -17.64 -9.27
CA ASN A 765 -7.96 -19.01 -8.78
C ASN A 765 -9.38 -19.58 -8.84
N ARG A 766 -9.60 -20.57 -9.73
CA ARG A 766 -10.92 -21.19 -9.96
C ARG A 766 -11.47 -22.00 -8.77
N ALA A 767 -10.71 -22.18 -7.70
CA ALA A 767 -11.21 -22.71 -6.43
C ALA A 767 -11.94 -21.65 -5.57
N ASN A 768 -11.78 -20.36 -5.87
CA ASN A 768 -12.53 -19.27 -5.23
C ASN A 768 -13.89 -19.08 -5.93
N PRO A 769 -14.94 -18.64 -5.20
CA PRO A 769 -16.21 -18.26 -5.82
C PRO A 769 -16.02 -17.14 -6.87
N PRO A 770 -16.50 -17.31 -8.12
CA PRO A 770 -16.39 -16.27 -9.16
C PRO A 770 -17.33 -15.08 -8.92
N LEU A 771 -16.91 -13.92 -9.39
CA LEU A 771 -17.73 -12.72 -9.56
C LEU A 771 -18.39 -12.73 -10.94
N LYS A 772 -19.62 -12.19 -11.05
CA LYS A 772 -20.24 -11.93 -12.36
C LYS A 772 -19.75 -10.60 -12.91
N TYR A 773 -18.91 -10.65 -13.93
CA TYR A 773 -18.51 -9.50 -14.74
C TYR A 773 -19.59 -9.18 -15.76
N LEU A 774 -19.89 -7.89 -15.90
CA LEU A 774 -20.82 -7.29 -16.86
C LEU A 774 -20.06 -6.18 -17.59
N ILE A 775 -19.70 -6.44 -18.84
CA ILE A 775 -18.85 -5.55 -19.64
C ILE A 775 -19.67 -4.95 -20.77
N ALA A 776 -19.70 -3.62 -20.85
CA ALA A 776 -20.23 -2.89 -22.00
C ALA A 776 -19.11 -2.63 -23.02
N HIS A 777 -19.29 -3.15 -24.23
CA HIS A 777 -18.32 -3.04 -25.33
C HIS A 777 -18.87 -2.16 -26.47
N THR A 778 -18.09 -1.15 -26.85
CA THR A 778 -18.30 -0.33 -28.06
C THR A 778 -17.05 -0.37 -28.93
N GLN A 779 -17.24 -0.37 -30.26
CA GLN A 779 -16.16 -0.48 -31.24
C GLN A 779 -16.47 0.37 -32.49
N THR A 780 -15.44 0.84 -33.20
CA THR A 780 -15.56 1.45 -34.54
C THR A 780 -14.76 0.68 -35.59
N GLU A 781 -15.36 0.52 -36.77
CA GLU A 781 -14.70 0.01 -37.98
C GLU A 781 -13.96 1.13 -38.73
N GLY A 782 -14.44 2.38 -38.64
CA GLY A 782 -13.88 3.53 -39.35
C GLY A 782 -12.50 3.97 -38.83
N ALA A 783 -11.88 4.93 -39.51
CA ALA A 783 -10.58 5.49 -39.09
C ALA A 783 -10.70 6.50 -37.93
N GLU A 784 -11.87 7.13 -37.78
CA GLU A 784 -12.13 8.14 -36.74
C GLU A 784 -12.03 7.57 -35.31
N PRO A 785 -11.48 8.32 -34.34
CA PRO A 785 -11.43 7.90 -32.94
C PRO A 785 -12.80 7.58 -32.37
N LEU A 786 -12.91 6.48 -31.62
CA LEU A 786 -14.17 6.13 -30.96
C LEU A 786 -14.51 7.15 -29.86
N ARG A 787 -15.80 7.50 -29.76
CA ARG A 787 -16.36 8.20 -28.60
C ARG A 787 -17.39 7.30 -27.93
N SER A 788 -17.46 7.32 -26.62
CA SER A 788 -18.43 6.55 -25.84
C SER A 788 -18.75 7.25 -24.53
N THR A 789 -20.04 7.26 -24.17
CA THR A 789 -20.53 7.76 -22.88
C THR A 789 -21.28 6.62 -22.20
N PHE A 790 -20.60 5.92 -21.30
CA PHE A 790 -21.23 4.83 -20.54
C PHE A 790 -22.02 5.42 -19.38
N VAL A 791 -23.29 5.03 -19.25
CA VAL A 791 -24.20 5.54 -18.21
C VAL A 791 -24.85 4.38 -17.46
N THR A 792 -24.74 4.38 -16.14
CA THR A 792 -25.45 3.42 -15.27
C THR A 792 -26.09 4.10 -14.07
N VAL A 793 -27.15 3.47 -13.55
CA VAL A 793 -27.74 3.79 -12.24
C VAL A 793 -27.76 2.54 -11.39
N ILE A 794 -26.99 2.55 -10.29
CA ILE A 794 -26.72 1.42 -9.41
C ILE A 794 -27.50 1.63 -8.10
N GLU A 795 -28.63 0.93 -7.93
CA GLU A 795 -29.49 1.03 -6.74
C GLU A 795 -29.16 -0.08 -5.74
N ALA A 796 -29.13 0.25 -4.44
CA ALA A 796 -28.98 -0.71 -3.36
C ALA A 796 -30.00 -0.48 -2.23
N ALA A 797 -30.59 -1.56 -1.70
CA ALA A 797 -31.62 -1.49 -0.64
C ALA A 797 -31.68 -2.75 0.26
N ARG A 798 -32.20 -2.64 1.50
CA ARG A 798 -32.39 -3.77 2.46
C ARG A 798 -33.85 -4.26 2.62
N SER A 799 -34.65 -4.24 1.56
CA SER A 799 -36.04 -4.68 1.65
C SER A 799 -36.64 -5.02 0.28
N SER A 800 -37.05 -3.97 -0.43
CA SER A 800 -37.67 -4.00 -1.74
C SER A 800 -37.06 -2.87 -2.59
N PRO A 801 -36.72 -3.10 -3.86
CA PRO A 801 -36.27 -2.01 -4.74
C PRO A 801 -37.30 -0.89 -4.83
N LEU A 802 -36.84 0.37 -4.83
CA LEU A 802 -37.70 1.56 -4.72
C LEU A 802 -37.80 2.35 -6.02
N ILE A 803 -36.80 2.22 -6.91
CA ILE A 803 -36.82 2.73 -8.28
C ILE A 803 -37.78 1.87 -9.12
N ARG A 804 -38.73 2.54 -9.76
CA ARG A 804 -39.74 1.94 -10.67
C ARG A 804 -39.23 1.92 -12.11
N ASN A 805 -38.56 2.98 -12.55
CA ASN A 805 -38.06 3.15 -13.90
C ASN A 805 -36.85 4.10 -13.93
N VAL A 806 -35.95 3.91 -14.89
CA VAL A 806 -34.84 4.81 -15.18
C VAL A 806 -34.77 5.03 -16.69
N ARG A 807 -34.63 6.28 -17.14
CA ARG A 807 -34.44 6.62 -18.56
C ARG A 807 -33.53 7.83 -18.72
N LEU A 808 -32.88 7.93 -19.88
CA LEU A 808 -32.28 9.18 -20.34
C LEU A 808 -33.39 10.20 -20.68
N PHE A 809 -33.16 11.47 -20.38
CA PHE A 809 -33.93 12.58 -20.96
C PHE A 809 -33.30 12.99 -22.31
N PRO A 810 -34.12 13.44 -23.29
CA PRO A 810 -33.59 14.17 -24.44
C PRO A 810 -33.02 15.52 -23.97
N LEU A 811 -32.01 16.01 -24.69
CA LEU A 811 -31.34 17.28 -24.40
C LEU A 811 -31.68 18.31 -25.47
N ALA A 812 -31.78 19.59 -25.10
CA ALA A 812 -31.91 20.68 -26.04
C ALA A 812 -30.90 21.80 -25.71
N PRO A 813 -29.83 22.01 -26.51
CA PRO A 813 -29.40 21.20 -27.66
C PRO A 813 -28.85 19.82 -27.26
N ASP A 814 -28.75 18.91 -28.23
CA ASP A 814 -28.04 17.64 -28.06
C ASP A 814 -26.55 17.87 -27.71
N SER A 815 -26.03 17.04 -26.80
CA SER A 815 -24.64 17.12 -26.32
C SER A 815 -24.12 15.73 -25.95
N ALA A 816 -22.94 15.37 -26.46
CA ALA A 816 -22.22 14.15 -26.06
C ALA A 816 -21.30 14.36 -24.83
N ASP A 817 -21.28 15.58 -24.28
CA ASP A 817 -20.57 16.00 -23.05
C ASP A 817 -21.52 16.20 -21.87
N THR A 818 -22.78 15.75 -22.01
CA THR A 818 -23.86 15.97 -21.06
C THR A 818 -24.75 14.73 -20.98
N VAL A 819 -25.24 14.41 -19.79
CA VAL A 819 -26.18 13.31 -19.54
C VAL A 819 -27.28 13.80 -18.59
N ALA A 820 -28.54 13.59 -18.97
CA ALA A 820 -29.69 13.83 -18.10
C ALA A 820 -30.49 12.54 -17.92
N ILE A 821 -30.92 12.25 -16.69
CA ILE A 821 -31.56 10.99 -16.29
C ILE A 821 -32.82 11.28 -15.47
N GLU A 822 -33.93 10.63 -15.82
CA GLU A 822 -35.09 10.52 -14.94
C GLU A 822 -35.01 9.22 -14.13
N VAL A 823 -34.99 9.34 -12.80
CA VAL A 823 -35.07 8.23 -11.86
C VAL A 823 -36.44 8.27 -11.19
N SER A 824 -37.39 7.49 -11.71
CA SER A 824 -38.74 7.39 -11.14
C SER A 824 -38.74 6.39 -9.97
N HIS A 825 -39.16 6.82 -8.79
CA HIS A 825 -39.08 6.02 -7.56
C HIS A 825 -40.37 6.07 -6.72
N ARG A 826 -40.48 5.28 -5.63
CA ARG A 826 -41.68 5.21 -4.78
C ARG A 826 -42.24 6.57 -4.33
N TYR A 827 -41.37 7.55 -4.11
CA TYR A 827 -41.69 8.86 -3.52
C TYR A 827 -41.96 9.98 -4.55
N GLY A 828 -41.87 9.71 -5.86
CA GLY A 828 -41.88 10.72 -6.92
C GLY A 828 -40.83 10.43 -7.99
N ARG A 829 -40.08 11.46 -8.45
CA ARG A 829 -38.95 11.29 -9.37
C ARG A 829 -37.78 12.21 -9.03
N ASP A 830 -36.57 11.75 -9.33
CA ASP A 830 -35.38 12.59 -9.39
C ASP A 830 -35.03 12.88 -10.86
N VAL A 831 -34.65 14.12 -11.15
CA VAL A 831 -34.02 14.54 -12.41
C VAL A 831 -32.56 14.80 -12.11
N VAL A 832 -31.67 13.98 -12.65
CA VAL A 832 -30.20 14.09 -12.47
C VAL A 832 -29.57 14.60 -13.76
N PHE A 833 -28.64 15.55 -13.65
CA PHE A 833 -27.93 16.18 -14.76
C PHE A 833 -26.42 16.18 -14.47
N LEU A 834 -25.63 15.75 -15.45
CA LEU A 834 -24.17 15.70 -15.39
C LEU A 834 -23.61 16.33 -16.67
N SER A 835 -22.57 17.17 -16.57
CA SER A 835 -21.94 17.76 -17.75
C SER A 835 -20.45 18.03 -17.57
N LEU A 836 -19.69 17.87 -18.66
CA LEU A 836 -18.29 18.26 -18.76
C LEU A 836 -18.12 19.73 -19.16
N THR A 837 -19.19 20.37 -19.67
CA THR A 837 -19.21 21.77 -20.17
C THR A 837 -20.29 22.58 -19.43
N PRO A 838 -20.10 22.86 -18.13
CA PRO A 838 -21.12 23.44 -17.24
C PRO A 838 -21.62 24.82 -17.68
N GLU A 839 -20.81 25.59 -18.43
CA GLU A 839 -21.17 26.89 -18.98
C GLU A 839 -22.23 26.85 -20.10
N LYS A 840 -22.56 25.66 -20.63
CA LYS A 840 -23.60 25.50 -21.66
C LYS A 840 -24.96 25.24 -21.03
N GLN A 841 -25.91 26.14 -21.25
CA GLN A 841 -27.30 25.90 -20.90
C GLN A 841 -27.90 24.78 -21.76
N THR A 842 -28.49 23.81 -21.08
CA THR A 842 -29.25 22.70 -21.65
C THR A 842 -30.67 22.78 -21.11
N GLU A 843 -31.66 22.85 -22.00
CA GLU A 843 -33.07 22.68 -21.66
C GLU A 843 -33.41 21.18 -21.60
N LEU A 844 -34.26 20.84 -20.64
CA LEU A 844 -34.81 19.50 -20.41
C LEU A 844 -36.35 19.61 -20.40
N PRO A 845 -37.08 18.48 -20.53
CA PRO A 845 -38.54 18.48 -20.41
C PRO A 845 -39.08 19.10 -19.11
N ASP A 846 -40.37 19.42 -19.13
CA ASP A 846 -41.13 19.98 -17.99
C ASP A 846 -40.66 21.37 -17.50
N GLY A 847 -39.98 22.14 -18.36
CA GLY A 847 -39.57 23.52 -18.05
C GLY A 847 -38.35 23.59 -17.13
N ILE A 848 -37.49 22.58 -17.18
CA ILE A 848 -36.23 22.49 -16.46
C ILE A 848 -35.09 22.98 -17.35
N ALA A 849 -34.19 23.79 -16.82
CA ALA A 849 -32.96 24.20 -17.52
C ALA A 849 -31.75 24.10 -16.57
N CYS A 850 -30.65 23.56 -17.08
CA CYS A 850 -29.42 23.30 -16.33
C CYS A 850 -28.18 23.82 -17.08
N SER A 851 -27.26 24.43 -16.35
CA SER A 851 -25.91 24.80 -16.79
C SER A 851 -24.99 24.62 -15.59
N ALA A 852 -24.66 23.37 -15.27
CA ALA A 852 -23.92 22.97 -14.08
C ALA A 852 -23.08 21.71 -14.34
N ALA A 853 -22.02 21.49 -13.55
CA ALA A 853 -21.19 20.28 -13.66
C ALA A 853 -21.95 19.05 -13.16
N PHE A 854 -22.73 19.23 -12.09
CA PHE A 854 -23.71 18.26 -11.60
C PHE A 854 -24.92 18.98 -10.98
N ALA A 855 -26.11 18.44 -11.22
CA ALA A 855 -27.33 18.80 -10.51
C ALA A 855 -28.25 17.58 -10.29
N VAL A 856 -29.03 17.60 -9.20
CA VAL A 856 -30.17 16.70 -9.00
C VAL A 856 -31.35 17.47 -8.43
N MET A 857 -32.55 17.21 -8.94
CA MET A 857 -33.81 17.83 -8.51
C MET A 857 -34.85 16.75 -8.21
N ARG A 858 -35.27 16.66 -6.94
CA ARG A 858 -36.26 15.69 -6.45
C ARG A 858 -37.65 16.30 -6.44
N PHE A 859 -38.55 15.71 -7.21
CA PHE A 859 -39.97 16.02 -7.27
C PHE A 859 -40.77 14.93 -6.56
N ASP A 860 -41.81 15.31 -5.82
CA ASP A 860 -42.74 14.35 -5.23
C ASP A 860 -43.74 13.76 -6.26
N ASN A 861 -44.60 12.84 -5.82
CA ASN A 861 -45.68 12.28 -6.66
C ASN A 861 -46.75 13.33 -7.08
N GLU A 862 -46.71 14.57 -6.57
CA GLU A 862 -47.56 15.70 -7.00
C GLU A 862 -46.84 16.62 -8.00
N GLY A 863 -45.61 16.29 -8.41
CA GLY A 863 -44.78 17.09 -9.30
C GLY A 863 -44.13 18.32 -8.64
N LYS A 864 -44.17 18.44 -7.31
CA LYS A 864 -43.60 19.57 -6.57
C LYS A 864 -42.15 19.30 -6.23
N LEU A 865 -41.27 20.26 -6.53
CA LEU A 865 -39.86 20.23 -6.12
C LEU A 865 -39.74 20.24 -4.59
N ARG A 866 -39.02 19.26 -4.03
CA ARG A 866 -38.80 19.06 -2.58
C ARG A 866 -37.35 19.17 -2.16
N GLN A 867 -36.43 18.68 -2.99
CA GLN A 867 -35.01 18.82 -2.75
C GLN A 867 -34.31 19.16 -4.08
N ALA A 868 -33.23 19.92 -4.03
CA ALA A 868 -32.32 20.05 -5.16
C ALA A 868 -30.89 20.31 -4.70
N PHE A 869 -29.91 19.71 -5.37
CA PHE A 869 -28.49 19.96 -5.14
C PHE A 869 -27.83 20.31 -6.47
N VAL A 870 -26.98 21.35 -6.48
CA VAL A 870 -26.27 21.82 -7.68
C VAL A 870 -24.81 22.09 -7.31
N THR A 871 -23.88 21.80 -8.22
CA THR A 871 -22.48 22.21 -8.08
C THR A 871 -21.86 22.62 -9.41
N GLY A 872 -21.11 23.72 -9.39
CA GLY A 872 -20.38 24.24 -10.56
C GLY A 872 -21.29 24.84 -11.62
N GLY A 873 -22.23 25.69 -11.24
CA GLY A 873 -23.17 26.34 -12.16
C GLY A 873 -24.56 26.54 -11.55
N GLU A 874 -25.62 26.44 -12.34
CA GLU A 874 -27.01 26.63 -11.89
C GLU A 874 -28.02 25.64 -12.50
N ALA A 875 -29.15 25.48 -11.82
CA ALA A 875 -30.32 24.75 -12.30
C ALA A 875 -31.60 25.54 -11.99
N SER A 876 -32.63 25.39 -12.83
CA SER A 876 -33.92 26.07 -12.67
C SER A 876 -35.08 25.20 -13.16
N CYS A 877 -36.26 25.46 -12.59
CA CYS A 877 -37.52 24.80 -12.92
C CYS A 877 -38.66 25.80 -12.74
N GLY A 878 -39.25 26.28 -13.84
CA GLY A 878 -40.22 27.38 -13.80
C GLY A 878 -39.65 28.65 -13.17
N THR A 879 -40.25 29.13 -12.07
CA THR A 879 -39.76 30.32 -11.33
C THR A 879 -38.71 30.01 -10.26
N TRP A 880 -38.44 28.74 -9.97
CA TRP A 880 -37.40 28.35 -9.02
C TRP A 880 -36.03 28.25 -9.71
N ARG A 881 -34.97 28.69 -9.02
CA ARG A 881 -33.58 28.60 -9.48
C ARG A 881 -32.63 28.44 -8.29
N LEU A 882 -31.55 27.69 -8.49
CA LEU A 882 -30.46 27.53 -7.53
C LEU A 882 -29.11 27.73 -8.21
N HIS A 883 -28.27 28.57 -7.64
CA HIS A 883 -26.93 28.90 -8.14
C HIS A 883 -25.85 28.33 -7.21
N ALA A 884 -24.80 27.78 -7.81
CA ALA A 884 -23.69 27.10 -7.17
C ALA A 884 -22.38 27.33 -7.96
N HIS A 885 -22.15 28.59 -8.35
CA HIS A 885 -20.98 29.02 -9.14
C HIS A 885 -19.68 28.86 -8.36
N ASP A 886 -18.60 28.47 -9.04
CA ASP A 886 -17.29 28.26 -8.40
C ASP A 886 -16.64 29.57 -7.97
N LEU A 887 -16.05 29.60 -6.77
CA LEU A 887 -15.24 30.73 -6.33
C LEU A 887 -13.80 30.55 -6.83
N LYS A 888 -13.29 31.59 -7.49
CA LYS A 888 -11.94 31.67 -8.02
C LYS A 888 -11.12 32.66 -7.21
N GLY A 889 -9.80 32.57 -7.28
CA GLY A 889 -8.92 33.43 -6.51
C GLY A 889 -7.44 33.15 -6.76
N ASN A 890 -6.60 33.70 -5.90
CA ASN A 890 -5.16 33.41 -5.88
C ASN A 890 -4.60 33.29 -4.44
N VAL A 891 -3.51 32.55 -4.29
CA VAL A 891 -2.70 32.53 -3.07
C VAL A 891 -1.96 33.87 -2.92
N GLU A 892 -2.00 34.45 -1.72
CA GLU A 892 -1.20 35.61 -1.30
C GLU A 892 0.03 35.17 -0.50
N GLN A 893 -0.17 34.27 0.47
CA GLN A 893 0.90 33.82 1.36
C GLN A 893 0.66 32.37 1.82
N VAL A 894 1.71 31.57 1.93
CA VAL A 894 1.69 30.25 2.57
C VAL A 894 2.34 30.36 3.95
N LEU A 895 1.73 29.75 4.96
CA LEU A 895 2.18 29.77 6.36
C LEU A 895 2.31 28.31 6.85
N PRO A 896 3.33 27.55 6.38
CA PRO A 896 3.41 26.10 6.59
C PRO A 896 3.52 25.74 8.06
N ASP A 897 4.28 26.50 8.86
CA ASP A 897 4.47 26.27 10.30
C ASP A 897 3.20 26.54 11.14
N LYS A 898 2.10 26.96 10.49
CA LYS A 898 0.75 27.11 11.06
C LYS A 898 -0.28 26.23 10.35
N HIS A 899 0.12 25.52 9.28
CA HIS A 899 -0.75 24.87 8.31
C HIS A 899 -1.86 25.80 7.76
N GLU A 900 -1.52 27.08 7.59
CA GLU A 900 -2.43 28.11 7.09
C GLU A 900 -2.03 28.59 5.68
N VAL A 901 -3.01 29.05 4.91
CA VAL A 901 -2.80 29.79 3.66
C VAL A 901 -3.64 31.07 3.69
N VAL A 902 -3.10 32.16 3.15
CA VAL A 902 -3.83 33.40 2.91
C VAL A 902 -4.15 33.48 1.42
N VAL A 903 -5.43 33.59 1.08
CA VAL A 903 -5.93 33.66 -0.31
C VAL A 903 -6.81 34.89 -0.52
N ASN A 904 -6.80 35.43 -1.74
CA ASN A 904 -7.77 36.41 -2.21
C ASN A 904 -8.83 35.69 -3.05
N LEU A 905 -10.09 35.74 -2.62
CA LEU A 905 -11.21 35.13 -3.33
C LEU A 905 -12.05 36.20 -4.05
N TRP A 906 -12.42 35.92 -5.30
CA TRP A 906 -13.23 36.79 -6.15
C TRP A 906 -14.71 36.40 -6.01
N GLY A 907 -15.37 36.94 -5.00
CA GLY A 907 -16.78 36.71 -4.71
C GLY A 907 -17.16 37.18 -3.31
N ASN A 908 -18.39 36.88 -2.88
CA ASN A 908 -18.81 37.06 -1.51
C ASN A 908 -19.38 35.74 -0.98
N ILE A 909 -18.89 35.29 0.18
CA ILE A 909 -19.20 34.02 0.83
C ILE A 909 -19.04 34.17 2.34
N GLY A 910 -19.78 33.40 3.14
CA GLY A 910 -19.62 33.33 4.59
C GLY A 910 -18.41 32.47 5.00
N GLY A 911 -17.99 32.59 6.26
CA GLY A 911 -16.94 31.73 6.81
C GLY A 911 -17.40 30.28 6.96
N GLU A 912 -18.65 30.09 7.40
CA GLU A 912 -19.30 28.78 7.56
C GLU A 912 -19.46 28.05 6.21
N ASP A 913 -19.83 28.76 5.15
CA ASP A 913 -20.00 28.20 3.79
C ASP A 913 -18.70 27.64 3.18
N LEU A 914 -17.55 28.06 3.70
CA LEU A 914 -16.23 27.56 3.33
C LEU A 914 -15.83 26.31 4.10
N LEU A 915 -16.44 26.02 5.26
CA LEU A 915 -16.04 24.88 6.09
C LEU A 915 -16.33 23.56 5.37
N HIS A 916 -15.30 22.71 5.34
CA HIS A 916 -15.32 21.38 4.72
C HIS A 916 -15.64 21.41 3.21
N ARG A 917 -15.39 22.57 2.58
CA ARG A 917 -15.23 22.69 1.13
C ARG A 917 -13.87 22.20 0.69
N LEU A 918 -13.85 21.68 -0.53
CA LEU A 918 -12.65 21.43 -1.31
C LEU A 918 -12.05 22.77 -1.75
N ILE A 919 -10.73 22.91 -1.64
CA ILE A 919 -9.93 23.96 -2.27
C ILE A 919 -8.88 23.31 -3.18
N LEU A 920 -8.80 23.79 -4.42
CA LEU A 920 -7.86 23.33 -5.44
C LEU A 920 -6.85 24.46 -5.70
N PHE A 921 -5.56 24.18 -5.48
CA PHE A 921 -4.45 25.03 -5.91
C PHE A 921 -3.94 24.55 -7.26
N ARG A 922 -3.64 25.48 -8.18
CA ARG A 922 -3.22 25.17 -9.56
C ARG A 922 -2.13 26.10 -10.06
N ALA A 923 -1.03 25.50 -10.50
CA ALA A 923 0.11 26.19 -11.13
C ALA A 923 0.72 25.27 -12.20
N GLY A 924 0.87 25.76 -13.44
CA GLY A 924 1.31 24.92 -14.56
C GLY A 924 0.36 23.74 -14.78
N GLU A 925 0.92 22.53 -14.84
CA GLU A 925 0.16 21.28 -14.87
C GLU A 925 -0.19 20.77 -13.46
N HIS A 926 0.55 21.23 -12.44
CA HIS A 926 0.37 20.78 -11.06
C HIS A 926 -0.98 21.20 -10.46
N GLN A 927 -1.52 20.33 -9.61
CA GLN A 927 -2.71 20.57 -8.81
C GLN A 927 -2.59 19.91 -7.44
N ALA A 928 -2.92 20.66 -6.39
CA ALA A 928 -3.00 20.16 -5.02
C ALA A 928 -4.38 20.44 -4.41
N GLU A 929 -4.96 19.43 -3.76
CA GLU A 929 -6.34 19.40 -3.27
C GLU A 929 -6.40 19.26 -1.76
N TYR A 930 -7.04 20.22 -1.09
CA TYR A 930 -7.17 20.30 0.37
C TYR A 930 -8.62 20.50 0.80
N GLU A 931 -8.90 20.21 2.07
CA GLU A 931 -10.17 20.48 2.73
C GLU A 931 -10.01 21.67 3.68
N ILE A 932 -10.94 22.63 3.66
CA ILE A 932 -10.91 23.78 4.58
C ILE A 932 -11.47 23.35 5.94
N PHE A 933 -10.70 23.53 7.01
CA PHE A 933 -11.12 23.20 8.39
C PHE A 933 -11.41 24.43 9.25
N ARG A 934 -10.87 25.60 8.90
CA ARG A 934 -11.22 26.90 9.49
C ARG A 934 -11.05 27.99 8.44
N ALA A 935 -11.98 28.95 8.39
CA ALA A 935 -11.87 30.14 7.55
C ALA A 935 -12.07 31.41 8.37
N ALA A 936 -11.17 32.39 8.22
CA ALA A 936 -11.27 33.71 8.84
C ALA A 936 -11.05 34.81 7.79
N ARG A 937 -11.86 35.87 7.84
CA ARG A 937 -11.86 36.95 6.83
C ARG A 937 -11.14 38.19 7.35
N GLU A 938 -10.09 38.59 6.64
CA GLU A 938 -9.29 39.79 6.91
C GLU A 938 -9.51 40.80 5.78
N GLY A 939 -10.66 41.48 5.83
CA GLY A 939 -11.12 42.42 4.81
C GLY A 939 -11.49 41.72 3.49
N LYS A 940 -10.60 41.79 2.49
CA LYS A 940 -10.73 41.06 1.22
C LYS A 940 -10.06 39.68 1.24
N ARG A 941 -9.18 39.42 2.21
CA ARG A 941 -8.38 38.21 2.30
C ARG A 941 -9.06 37.15 3.15
N TRP A 942 -8.75 35.89 2.89
CA TRP A 942 -9.16 34.75 3.69
C TRP A 942 -7.93 34.00 4.21
N ARG A 943 -7.83 33.90 5.53
CA ARG A 943 -6.91 32.99 6.23
C ARG A 943 -7.62 31.66 6.39
N LEU A 944 -7.11 30.62 5.74
CA LEU A 944 -7.67 29.27 5.76
C LEU A 944 -6.71 28.32 6.48
N TRP A 945 -7.21 27.55 7.43
CA TRP A 945 -6.48 26.41 8.00
C TRP A 945 -6.89 25.13 7.28
N LEU A 946 -5.93 24.39 6.76
CA LEU A 946 -6.16 23.27 5.84
C LEU A 946 -6.08 21.88 6.51
N GLY A 947 -5.96 21.83 7.84
CA GLY A 947 -5.75 20.61 8.61
C GLY A 947 -4.28 20.43 9.02
N ASP A 948 -3.95 19.33 9.70
CA ASP A 948 -2.60 19.03 10.21
C ASP A 948 -1.70 18.30 9.20
N TYR A 949 -1.78 18.70 7.92
CA TYR A 949 -1.03 18.12 6.81
C TYR A 949 0.27 18.90 6.54
N GLU A 950 1.26 18.19 6.00
CA GLU A 950 2.47 18.81 5.46
C GLU A 950 2.18 19.47 4.09
N PHE A 951 2.75 20.65 3.83
CA PHE A 951 2.68 21.36 2.54
C PHE A 951 3.94 21.14 1.68
N LEU A 952 5.05 20.75 2.31
CA LEU A 952 6.27 20.35 1.65
C LEU A 952 6.10 18.95 1.02
N ARG A 953 6.35 18.80 -0.28
CA ARG A 953 6.33 17.52 -1.03
C ARG A 953 7.73 17.05 -1.43
N GLY A 954 8.75 17.92 -1.38
CA GLY A 954 10.14 17.56 -1.66
C GLY A 954 11.17 18.27 -0.78
N ARG A 955 12.16 17.53 -0.25
CA ARG A 955 13.43 18.05 0.29
C ARG A 955 14.57 17.38 -0.48
N ALA A 956 15.56 18.15 -0.93
CA ALA A 956 16.71 17.60 -1.66
C ALA A 956 18.01 18.39 -1.42
N LEU A 957 19.13 17.69 -1.32
CA LEU A 957 20.47 18.30 -1.18
C LEU A 957 20.84 19.12 -2.42
N VAL A 958 21.45 20.29 -2.23
CA VAL A 958 21.92 21.17 -3.31
C VAL A 958 23.35 20.83 -3.66
N GLY A 959 23.56 20.17 -4.81
CA GLY A 959 24.88 19.80 -5.33
C GLY A 959 25.47 20.84 -6.30
N GLU A 960 25.66 20.42 -7.54
CA GLU A 960 26.09 21.33 -8.62
C GLU A 960 24.93 22.25 -9.03
N ILE A 961 25.26 23.50 -9.39
CA ILE A 961 24.29 24.49 -9.87
C ILE A 961 24.79 25.03 -11.20
N ASP A 962 23.97 24.91 -12.23
CA ASP A 962 24.14 25.60 -13.51
C ASP A 962 23.11 26.74 -13.58
N GLU A 963 23.56 27.97 -13.34
CA GLU A 963 22.72 29.17 -13.38
C GLU A 963 22.27 29.49 -14.83
N ALA A 964 23.04 29.09 -15.85
CA ALA A 964 22.74 29.36 -17.26
C ALA A 964 21.73 28.36 -17.85
N GLN A 965 21.82 27.09 -17.45
CA GLN A 965 20.80 26.06 -17.74
C GLN A 965 19.69 26.01 -16.68
N ARG A 966 19.70 26.93 -15.70
CA ARG A 966 18.68 27.05 -14.64
C ARG A 966 18.40 25.71 -13.93
N THR A 967 19.46 24.94 -13.68
CA THR A 967 19.38 23.54 -13.23
C THR A 967 20.25 23.29 -12.01
N VAL A 968 19.73 22.50 -11.07
CA VAL A 968 20.42 22.02 -9.87
C VAL A 968 20.58 20.51 -9.96
N ARG A 969 21.79 19.99 -9.72
CA ARG A 969 22.00 18.56 -9.49
C ARG A 969 21.81 18.25 -8.02
N THR A 970 21.08 17.18 -7.72
CA THR A 970 20.93 16.61 -6.38
C THR A 970 21.28 15.12 -6.39
N PRO A 971 21.97 14.61 -5.35
CA PRO A 971 22.03 13.16 -5.12
C PRO A 971 20.69 12.60 -4.63
N THR A 972 19.82 13.41 -4.02
CA THR A 972 18.64 12.96 -3.28
C THR A 972 17.60 12.26 -4.15
N VAL A 973 17.01 11.19 -3.61
CA VAL A 973 15.97 10.40 -4.29
C VAL A 973 14.62 11.13 -4.25
N LEU A 974 14.43 12.06 -5.17
CA LEU A 974 13.15 12.72 -5.42
C LEU A 974 12.21 11.77 -6.19
N ALA A 975 11.12 11.33 -5.56
CA ALA A 975 10.06 10.55 -6.21
C ALA A 975 9.04 11.41 -6.99
N LEU A 976 9.19 12.75 -6.96
CA LEU A 976 8.21 13.73 -7.42
C LEU A 976 7.65 13.46 -8.82
N ASP A 977 8.50 13.27 -9.83
CA ASP A 977 8.10 13.00 -11.24
C ASP A 977 7.19 11.77 -11.40
N ALA A 978 7.28 10.81 -10.48
CA ALA A 978 6.45 9.62 -10.54
C ALA A 978 5.03 9.92 -10.07
N VAL A 979 4.89 10.69 -8.97
CA VAL A 979 3.65 10.81 -8.19
C VAL A 979 2.62 11.74 -8.82
N ALA A 980 3.05 12.85 -9.43
CA ALA A 980 2.15 13.84 -10.03
C ALA A 980 2.86 14.66 -11.13
N PRO A 981 2.12 15.40 -11.98
CA PRO A 981 2.70 16.49 -12.75
C PRO A 981 3.33 17.51 -11.80
N VAL A 982 4.66 17.66 -11.86
CA VAL A 982 5.44 18.55 -10.98
C VAL A 982 5.58 19.97 -11.52
N GLN A 983 5.26 20.17 -12.81
CA GLN A 983 5.48 21.44 -13.49
C GLN A 983 4.55 22.53 -12.92
N GLY A 984 5.16 23.54 -12.30
CA GLY A 984 4.50 24.69 -11.66
C GLY A 984 4.54 24.68 -10.13
N MET A 985 4.94 23.57 -9.49
CA MET A 985 5.14 23.53 -8.03
C MET A 985 6.09 24.65 -7.57
N ALA A 986 5.82 25.21 -6.39
CA ALA A 986 6.68 26.25 -5.84
C ALA A 986 7.94 25.63 -5.23
N VAL A 987 9.09 26.26 -5.43
CA VAL A 987 10.37 25.82 -4.88
C VAL A 987 11.00 26.98 -4.10
N SER A 988 11.61 26.71 -2.95
CA SER A 988 12.37 27.70 -2.19
C SER A 988 13.76 27.17 -1.80
N ASN A 989 14.64 28.09 -1.39
CA ASN A 989 15.79 27.72 -0.55
C ASN A 989 15.31 27.36 0.87
N GLU A 990 16.19 26.77 1.67
CA GLU A 990 15.89 26.35 3.04
C GLU A 990 15.40 27.50 3.93
N ALA A 991 16.05 28.66 3.84
CA ALA A 991 15.65 29.89 4.53
C ALA A 991 14.29 30.48 4.08
N ARG A 992 13.67 29.92 3.02
CA ARG A 992 12.43 30.39 2.40
C ARG A 992 12.46 31.87 1.94
N THR A 993 13.66 32.40 1.67
CA THR A 993 13.91 33.79 1.26
C THR A 993 13.97 33.98 -0.27
N ALA A 994 14.29 32.94 -1.02
CA ALA A 994 14.29 32.93 -2.48
C ALA A 994 13.34 31.85 -3.00
N TRP A 995 12.65 32.13 -4.11
CA TRP A 995 11.54 31.32 -4.63
C TRP A 995 11.59 31.18 -6.16
N TRP A 996 11.16 30.01 -6.65
CA TRP A 996 11.13 29.60 -8.05
C TRP A 996 9.92 28.73 -8.35
N ARG A 997 9.76 28.38 -9.63
CA ARG A 997 8.82 27.35 -10.11
C ARG A 997 9.56 26.15 -10.65
N LEU A 998 9.12 24.96 -10.24
CA LEU A 998 9.63 23.70 -10.76
C LEU A 998 9.19 23.55 -12.21
N LYS A 999 10.14 23.46 -13.13
CA LYS A 999 9.89 23.20 -14.56
C LYS A 999 9.77 21.71 -14.81
N SER A 1000 10.69 20.95 -14.23
CA SER A 1000 10.73 19.49 -14.22
C SER A 1000 11.73 18.99 -13.18
N THR A 1001 11.55 17.76 -12.73
CA THR A 1001 12.65 16.94 -12.23
C THR A 1001 13.01 15.88 -13.28
N ARG A 1002 14.25 15.36 -13.24
CA ARG A 1002 14.66 14.17 -14.01
C ARG A 1002 15.99 13.60 -13.50
N ARG A 1003 16.02 12.37 -13.01
CA ARG A 1003 17.29 11.63 -12.71
C ARG A 1003 18.30 12.41 -11.82
N GLY A 1004 17.81 13.14 -10.82
CA GLY A 1004 18.65 13.98 -9.96
C GLY A 1004 19.00 15.36 -10.54
N GLU A 1005 18.43 15.75 -11.68
CA GLU A 1005 18.42 17.13 -12.18
C GLU A 1005 17.07 17.78 -11.81
N VAL A 1006 17.12 19.01 -11.29
CA VAL A 1006 15.97 19.82 -10.88
C VAL A 1006 16.04 21.14 -11.66
N MET A 1007 15.10 21.39 -12.57
CA MET A 1007 15.11 22.58 -13.43
C MET A 1007 14.11 23.64 -12.95
N LEU A 1008 14.56 24.89 -12.79
CA LEU A 1008 13.87 25.93 -12.01
C LEU A 1008 13.69 27.25 -12.77
N ASP A 1009 12.45 27.58 -13.11
CA ASP A 1009 12.07 28.85 -13.74
C ASP A 1009 11.88 29.97 -12.69
N GLY A 1010 12.24 31.20 -13.04
CA GLY A 1010 12.10 32.41 -12.20
C GLY A 1010 13.39 33.21 -12.06
N ASP A 1011 13.28 34.49 -11.70
CA ASP A 1011 14.38 35.47 -11.83
C ASP A 1011 15.41 35.46 -10.68
N ALA A 1012 15.11 34.80 -9.55
CA ALA A 1012 16.02 34.77 -8.40
C ALA A 1012 17.28 33.91 -8.71
N PRO A 1013 18.50 34.30 -8.27
CA PRO A 1013 19.72 33.53 -8.53
C PRO A 1013 19.75 32.19 -7.79
N LEU A 1014 19.94 31.08 -8.51
CA LEU A 1014 20.04 29.73 -7.95
C LEU A 1014 21.19 29.59 -6.94
N THR A 1015 22.26 30.38 -7.08
CA THR A 1015 23.33 30.48 -6.06
C THR A 1015 22.83 30.67 -4.63
N SER A 1016 21.66 31.28 -4.40
CA SER A 1016 21.03 31.44 -3.08
C SER A 1016 20.48 30.13 -2.46
N LEU A 1017 20.46 29.03 -3.22
CA LEU A 1017 20.22 27.66 -2.73
C LEU A 1017 21.39 27.10 -1.93
N ARG A 1018 22.60 27.70 -2.00
CA ARG A 1018 23.77 27.27 -1.20
C ARG A 1018 23.74 27.74 0.25
N ALA A 1019 22.68 28.45 0.67
CA ALA A 1019 22.48 28.86 2.05
C ALA A 1019 21.96 27.68 2.89
N ASP A 1020 22.88 27.02 3.59
CA ASP A 1020 22.60 26.28 4.82
C ASP A 1020 22.04 27.27 5.85
N ALA A 1021 20.81 27.02 6.32
CA ALA A 1021 20.04 27.95 7.13
C ALA A 1021 19.77 27.46 8.57
N ASP A 1022 19.88 26.15 8.83
CA ASP A 1022 19.79 25.58 10.19
C ASP A 1022 21.16 25.25 10.81
N GLY A 1023 22.23 25.19 10.01
CA GLY A 1023 23.60 25.01 10.44
C GLY A 1023 24.07 23.54 10.49
N ASP A 1024 23.33 22.60 9.91
CA ASP A 1024 23.70 21.17 9.90
C ASP A 1024 24.81 20.81 8.90
N GLY A 1025 25.22 21.74 8.03
CA GLY A 1025 26.21 21.57 6.97
C GLY A 1025 25.64 21.17 5.60
N ARG A 1026 24.31 21.12 5.42
CA ARG A 1026 23.63 20.54 4.26
C ARG A 1026 22.59 21.47 3.64
N ALA A 1027 23.04 22.40 2.78
CA ALA A 1027 22.12 23.26 2.02
C ALA A 1027 21.10 22.43 1.19
N VAL A 1028 19.80 22.70 1.37
CA VAL A 1028 18.69 22.03 0.65
C VAL A 1028 17.81 22.98 -0.17
N LEU A 1029 17.17 22.40 -1.19
CA LEU A 1029 16.01 22.97 -1.86
C LEU A 1029 14.73 22.31 -1.34
N LEU A 1030 13.66 23.11 -1.26
CA LEU A 1030 12.36 22.74 -0.71
C LEU A 1030 11.28 22.89 -1.79
N VAL A 1031 10.51 21.84 -2.05
CA VAL A 1031 9.42 21.81 -3.06
C VAL A 1031 8.07 21.70 -2.37
N TRP A 1032 7.15 22.60 -2.70
CA TRP A 1032 5.87 22.82 -2.02
C TRP A 1032 4.68 22.52 -2.95
N ASP A 1033 3.59 21.96 -2.40
CA ASP A 1033 2.32 21.73 -3.11
C ASP A 1033 1.76 23.01 -3.79
N PHE A 1034 1.96 24.17 -3.15
CA PHE A 1034 1.53 25.47 -3.68
C PHE A 1034 2.37 26.62 -3.12
N GLY A 1035 2.33 27.77 -3.79
CA GLY A 1035 3.05 29.00 -3.42
C GLY A 1035 2.29 30.28 -3.78
N ALA A 1036 2.89 31.43 -3.46
CA ALA A 1036 2.28 32.74 -3.73
C ALA A 1036 2.03 32.96 -5.25
N GLY A 1037 0.85 33.47 -5.58
CA GLY A 1037 0.39 33.65 -6.96
C GLY A 1037 -0.38 32.46 -7.56
N ASP A 1038 -0.47 31.32 -6.88
CA ASP A 1038 -1.17 30.14 -7.43
C ASP A 1038 -2.67 30.36 -7.56
N ASN A 1039 -3.26 29.81 -8.62
CA ASN A 1039 -4.69 29.92 -8.86
C ASN A 1039 -5.45 29.06 -7.86
N VAL A 1040 -6.49 29.64 -7.26
CA VAL A 1040 -7.38 28.98 -6.32
C VAL A 1040 -8.72 28.73 -6.99
N LEU A 1041 -9.25 27.52 -6.87
CA LEU A 1041 -10.62 27.16 -7.24
C LEU A 1041 -11.30 26.42 -6.08
N ILE A 1042 -12.41 26.96 -5.59
CA ILE A 1042 -13.28 26.32 -4.61
C ILE A 1042 -14.58 25.95 -5.34
N PRO A 1043 -14.86 24.65 -5.55
CA PRO A 1043 -16.10 24.19 -6.18
C PRO A 1043 -17.34 24.75 -5.47
N GLY A 1044 -18.15 25.52 -6.20
CA GLY A 1044 -19.42 26.04 -5.72
C GLY A 1044 -20.40 24.90 -5.54
N GLN A 1045 -21.16 24.90 -4.45
CA GLN A 1045 -22.24 23.94 -4.21
C GLN A 1045 -23.41 24.63 -3.50
N ALA A 1046 -24.63 24.17 -3.75
CA ALA A 1046 -25.82 24.62 -3.06
C ALA A 1046 -26.81 23.46 -2.89
N ASP A 1047 -27.55 23.46 -1.78
CA ASP A 1047 -28.59 22.48 -1.43
C ASP A 1047 -29.89 23.24 -1.09
N TYR A 1048 -31.02 22.77 -1.60
CA TYR A 1048 -32.35 23.30 -1.40
C TYR A 1048 -33.24 22.18 -0.85
N ARG A 1049 -34.05 22.46 0.18
CA ARG A 1049 -35.01 21.52 0.76
C ARG A 1049 -36.28 22.25 1.20
N ARG A 1050 -37.44 21.57 1.14
CA ARG A 1050 -38.76 22.12 1.48
C ARG A 1050 -39.71 21.11 2.11
#